data_AF-A0A4P7BAM4-F1
#
_entry.id   AF-A0A4P7BAM4-F1
#
_cell.length_a   1.000
_cell.length_b   1.000
_cell.length_c   1.000
_cell.angle_alpha   90.00
_cell.angle_beta   90.00
_cell.angle_gamma   90.00
#
_symmetry.space_group_name_H-M   'P 1'
#
loop_
_entity.id
_entity.type
_entity.pdbx_description
1 polymer ?
#
loop_
_entity_poly.entity_id
_entity_poly.type
_entity_poly.pdbx_seq_one_letter_code
_entity_poly.pdbx_strand_id
1 'polypeptide(L)'
;MSASRLSAWLTVAGLAGLLLLHGLAMVRAPEAWYPGSIAIRLAPDDALTLGRSELAASGAQAEHVQLRRDGAGNWSVRMLPGARPPVVGDTRMGAADVASLRSFQVGAAVFRVRQADARQIAFTDGAREWRYDGATLYRDGAALAPCPDTPLSRRLVALWNRAAPYALTAARPLAVGGNLYCGNRLGLAGIEGGAAVIARVDGRLRLTAAADGVAPVLAGGSDLRAQELPLRDARTLTVGATRYRVDLGNDTLTLAPERRVALFGVPDVQLPRQVAWQWRQHSLWRGDAVAWTAALLTASTLAAPWLLPLALARRLPARGNILRPSRRIRPPSALAHWPAAATLCAAGVVSLVLQRSGTPPAAACSLLLASCALAAWLVCPGRPGLAGNAALMLFGAGLLAQLDLGLGAPDTGWLRYYHKTAALLATGSGAAMLWRLWAAQRRPLRQAHVEWLLAAIAGVALALLAAQVLWGDETGVFDLQPVELAKLALAGLTAHCLALRMGWSADHAARPGLGARWLRLLGPALLFVALLGFALVQVDDYSPLILLLLWAGALALAYALATRRRWSAALLSAAALAGAVAVPALHAAGSDGLPASFYGDRFQVWLAPDLHPHTGQQLLQGGAAIAQGGWLGTDGVLGLASMGRGAGSALAIPAVQDDFAPAFFLHRHGLLGGLLLWCLQAAVLAGLCHAAVRSARAAGTSCGFRVAWRARLHAFALCGGASFIGGHLLLSWGTNLAIVPVMGQPMSFLSAGGSHLLFFLLPLLGIHAASPSTRNQE
;
A
#
# COMPACT_ATOMS: atom_id res chain seq x y z
N MET A 1 -37.05 -4.82 -21.04
CA MET A 1 -36.39 -4.41 -19.79
C MET A 1 -35.47 -3.22 -20.10
N SER A 2 -35.48 -2.11 -19.35
CA SER A 2 -34.61 -0.97 -19.68
C SER A 2 -33.12 -1.33 -19.52
N ALA A 3 -32.23 -0.78 -20.35
CA ALA A 3 -30.79 -1.04 -20.29
C ALA A 3 -30.19 -0.81 -18.88
N SER A 4 -30.74 0.16 -18.14
CA SER A 4 -30.36 0.45 -16.75
C SER A 4 -30.76 -0.66 -15.77
N ARG A 5 -31.92 -1.29 -15.95
CA ARG A 5 -32.35 -2.42 -15.13
C ARG A 5 -31.52 -3.67 -15.45
N LEU A 6 -31.25 -3.92 -16.73
CA LEU A 6 -30.39 -5.02 -17.15
C LEU A 6 -28.98 -4.90 -16.56
N SER A 7 -28.38 -3.72 -16.62
CA SER A 7 -27.05 -3.48 -16.02
C SER A 7 -27.05 -3.73 -14.50
N ALA A 8 -28.09 -3.28 -13.78
CA ALA A 8 -28.20 -3.54 -12.34
C ALA A 8 -28.36 -5.03 -12.04
N TRP A 9 -29.18 -5.76 -12.79
CA TRP A 9 -29.36 -7.21 -12.63
C TRP A 9 -28.06 -7.98 -12.90
N LEU A 10 -27.34 -7.65 -13.98
CA LEU A 10 -26.04 -8.24 -14.28
C LEU A 10 -25.02 -7.98 -13.17
N THR A 11 -25.03 -6.77 -12.59
CA THR A 11 -24.14 -6.42 -11.47
C THR A 11 -24.47 -7.25 -10.24
N VAL A 12 -25.75 -7.37 -9.88
CA VAL A 12 -26.20 -8.19 -8.74
C VAL A 12 -25.85 -9.66 -8.95
N ALA A 13 -26.13 -10.20 -10.13
CA ALA A 13 -25.82 -11.59 -10.47
C ALA A 13 -24.31 -11.86 -10.46
N GLY A 14 -23.52 -10.96 -11.05
CA GLY A 14 -22.06 -11.07 -11.06
C GLY A 14 -21.46 -10.99 -9.65
N LEU A 15 -21.94 -10.07 -8.82
CA LEU A 15 -21.52 -9.98 -7.42
C LEU A 15 -21.93 -11.21 -6.61
N ALA A 16 -23.15 -11.73 -6.79
CA ALA A 16 -23.58 -12.96 -6.14
C ALA A 16 -22.68 -14.14 -6.55
N GLY A 17 -22.36 -14.27 -7.84
CA GLY A 17 -21.41 -15.25 -8.34
C GLY A 17 -20.02 -15.11 -7.70
N LEU A 18 -19.47 -13.89 -7.62
CA LEU A 18 -18.19 -13.65 -6.97
C LEU A 18 -18.23 -13.99 -5.47
N LEU A 19 -19.29 -13.63 -4.74
CA LEU A 19 -19.43 -13.94 -3.32
C LEU A 19 -19.58 -15.46 -3.09
N LEU A 20 -20.27 -16.17 -3.97
CA LEU A 20 -20.32 -17.64 -3.97
C LEU A 20 -18.92 -18.24 -4.15
N LEU A 21 -18.10 -17.67 -5.05
CA LEU A 21 -16.71 -18.11 -5.22
C LEU A 21 -15.85 -17.85 -3.98
N HIS A 22 -16.06 -16.75 -3.24
CA HIS A 22 -15.37 -16.55 -1.96
C HIS A 22 -15.76 -17.63 -0.95
N GLY A 23 -17.05 -17.92 -0.82
CA GLY A 23 -17.54 -19.00 0.05
C GLY A 23 -16.97 -20.36 -0.35
N LEU A 24 -16.93 -20.64 -1.65
CA LEU A 24 -16.35 -21.87 -2.19
C LEU A 24 -14.86 -21.98 -1.87
N ALA A 25 -14.09 -20.90 -2.04
CA ALA A 25 -12.66 -20.86 -1.70
C ALA A 25 -12.43 -21.20 -0.23
N MET A 26 -13.24 -20.62 0.67
CA MET A 26 -13.15 -20.89 2.11
C MET A 26 -13.54 -22.32 2.50
N VAL A 27 -14.56 -22.89 1.83
CA VAL A 27 -15.00 -24.29 2.08
C VAL A 27 -13.98 -25.30 1.54
N ARG A 28 -13.32 -24.98 0.42
CA ARG A 28 -12.29 -25.83 -0.19
C ARG A 28 -10.91 -25.68 0.43
N ALA A 29 -10.71 -24.65 1.25
CA ALA A 29 -9.45 -24.45 1.93
C ALA A 29 -9.13 -25.68 2.80
N PRO A 30 -7.96 -26.31 2.61
CA PRO A 30 -7.58 -27.46 3.42
C PRO A 30 -7.46 -27.04 4.88
N GLU A 31 -7.59 -28.02 5.78
CA GLU A 31 -7.25 -27.78 7.16
C GLU A 31 -5.78 -27.34 7.26
N ALA A 32 -5.54 -26.31 8.06
CA ALA A 32 -4.22 -25.78 8.28
C ALA A 32 -3.95 -25.75 9.79
N TRP A 33 -2.74 -26.16 10.15
CA TRP A 33 -2.27 -26.33 11.52
C TRP A 33 -1.01 -25.50 11.70
N TYR A 34 -0.82 -24.98 12.91
CA TYR A 34 0.42 -24.29 13.30
C TYR A 34 0.71 -24.58 14.77
N PRO A 35 1.98 -24.44 15.22
CA PRO A 35 2.27 -24.53 16.65
C PRO A 35 1.66 -23.32 17.38
N GLY A 36 0.69 -23.57 18.26
CA GLY A 36 0.16 -22.56 19.19
C GLY A 36 1.14 -22.25 20.33
N SER A 37 2.01 -23.20 20.68
CA SER A 37 3.18 -23.01 21.54
C SER A 37 4.28 -24.00 21.16
N ILE A 38 5.52 -23.61 21.40
CA ILE A 38 6.73 -24.40 21.15
C ILE A 38 7.49 -24.47 22.48
N ALA A 39 7.57 -25.66 23.06
CA ALA A 39 8.32 -25.91 24.29
C ALA A 39 9.70 -26.47 23.94
N ILE A 40 10.75 -25.88 24.51
CA ILE A 40 12.15 -26.25 24.29
C ILE A 40 12.75 -26.62 25.65
N ARG A 41 13.25 -27.84 25.77
CA ARG A 41 13.85 -28.36 27.01
C ARG A 41 15.33 -28.59 26.81
N LEU A 42 16.16 -27.91 27.60
CA LEU A 42 17.61 -28.05 27.58
C LEU A 42 18.11 -28.43 28.98
N ALA A 43 19.07 -29.36 29.03
CA ALA A 43 19.80 -29.64 30.25
C ALA A 43 20.70 -28.44 30.64
N PRO A 44 21.18 -28.34 31.90
CA PRO A 44 22.23 -27.38 32.23
C PRO A 44 23.46 -27.58 31.34
N ASP A 45 24.06 -26.49 30.88
CA ASP A 45 25.20 -26.43 29.95
C ASP A 45 24.96 -27.05 28.56
N ASP A 46 23.69 -27.19 28.17
CA ASP A 46 23.29 -27.69 26.85
C ASP A 46 22.92 -26.55 25.88
N ALA A 47 23.04 -26.83 24.58
CA ALA A 47 22.72 -25.88 23.51
C ALA A 47 22.04 -26.57 22.33
N LEU A 48 21.10 -25.87 21.70
CA LEU A 48 20.33 -26.38 20.57
C LEU A 48 20.24 -25.33 19.47
N THR A 49 20.64 -25.74 18.27
CA THR A 49 20.46 -24.94 17.05
C THR A 49 19.05 -25.12 16.53
N LEU A 50 18.38 -24.01 16.23
CA LEU A 50 17.01 -23.95 15.74
C LEU A 50 16.93 -23.07 14.50
N GLY A 51 16.04 -23.43 13.58
CA GLY A 51 15.72 -22.59 12.44
C GLY A 51 14.28 -22.75 11.97
N ARG A 52 14.10 -22.74 10.65
CA ARG A 52 12.78 -22.67 10.01
C ARG A 52 11.86 -23.82 10.44
N SER A 53 12.39 -25.05 10.45
CA SER A 53 11.62 -26.26 10.75
C SER A 53 11.17 -26.32 12.19
N GLU A 54 12.07 -26.14 13.15
CA GLU A 54 11.79 -26.36 14.58
C GLU A 54 10.97 -25.21 15.19
N LEU A 55 11.12 -24.00 14.64
CA LEU A 55 10.40 -22.81 15.12
C LEU A 55 9.12 -22.52 14.33
N ALA A 56 8.85 -23.24 13.24
CA ALA A 56 7.85 -22.84 12.24
C ALA A 56 8.02 -21.37 11.79
N ALA A 57 9.28 -20.91 11.74
CA ALA A 57 9.62 -19.50 11.55
C ALA A 57 9.62 -19.12 10.06
N SER A 58 8.60 -18.38 9.64
CA SER A 58 8.46 -17.94 8.25
C SER A 58 9.59 -16.99 7.85
N GLY A 59 10.29 -17.31 6.77
CA GLY A 59 11.43 -16.52 6.30
C GLY A 59 12.71 -16.68 7.13
N ALA A 60 12.75 -17.58 8.11
CA ALA A 60 14.00 -18.01 8.73
C ALA A 60 14.80 -18.92 7.80
N GLN A 61 16.09 -19.09 8.07
CA GLN A 61 16.95 -20.07 7.40
C GLN A 61 16.80 -21.45 8.05
N ALA A 62 17.39 -22.48 7.44
CA ALA A 62 17.38 -23.84 7.99
C ALA A 62 17.98 -23.89 9.39
N GLU A 63 19.09 -23.17 9.61
CA GLU A 63 19.67 -22.87 10.92
C GLU A 63 19.68 -21.35 11.05
N HIS A 64 19.21 -20.82 12.19
CA HIS A 64 19.08 -19.37 12.34
C HIS A 64 19.61 -18.84 13.67
N VAL A 65 19.27 -19.54 14.76
CA VAL A 65 19.68 -19.18 16.11
C VAL A 65 20.13 -20.41 16.87
N GLN A 66 20.99 -20.22 17.86
CA GLN A 66 21.32 -21.24 18.85
C GLN A 66 20.81 -20.78 20.21
N LEU A 67 20.01 -21.62 20.86
CA LEU A 67 19.61 -21.41 22.25
C LEU A 67 20.56 -22.15 23.17
N ARG A 68 20.91 -21.55 24.30
CA ARG A 68 21.76 -22.16 25.32
C ARG A 68 21.15 -21.97 26.69
N ARG A 69 21.33 -22.97 27.55
CA ARG A 69 21.04 -22.91 28.99
C ARG A 69 22.32 -23.17 29.76
N ASP A 70 22.80 -22.19 30.53
CA ASP A 70 24.03 -22.36 31.32
C ASP A 70 23.81 -23.23 32.58
N GLY A 71 24.88 -23.62 33.25
CA GLY A 71 24.84 -24.39 34.50
C GLY A 71 24.09 -23.72 35.65
N ALA A 72 23.90 -22.39 35.58
CA ALA A 72 23.09 -21.62 36.53
C ALA A 72 21.60 -21.55 36.14
N GLY A 73 21.22 -22.13 34.99
CA GLY A 73 19.85 -22.16 34.48
C GLY A 73 19.44 -20.93 33.68
N ASN A 74 20.36 -20.02 33.37
CA ASN A 74 20.06 -18.85 32.55
C ASN A 74 19.97 -19.24 31.07
N TRP A 75 18.97 -18.67 30.41
CA TRP A 75 18.75 -18.86 28.98
C TRP A 75 19.37 -17.71 28.17
N SER A 76 20.00 -18.06 27.06
CA SER A 76 20.51 -17.11 26.09
C SER A 76 20.21 -17.55 24.66
N VAL A 77 20.18 -16.56 23.76
CA VAL A 77 20.07 -16.76 22.33
C VAL A 77 21.32 -16.21 21.65
N ARG A 78 21.92 -17.04 20.81
CA ARG A 78 23.10 -16.72 20.00
C ARG A 78 22.71 -16.66 18.54
N MET A 79 23.17 -15.60 17.88
CA MET A 79 23.07 -15.46 16.42
C MET A 79 24.09 -16.38 15.74
N LEU A 80 23.67 -17.03 14.66
CA LEU A 80 24.58 -17.82 13.82
C LEU A 80 25.20 -16.96 12.70
N PRO A 81 26.44 -17.25 12.27
CA PRO A 81 27.06 -16.60 11.13
C PRO A 81 26.20 -16.75 9.86
N GLY A 82 26.07 -15.68 9.07
CA GLY A 82 25.25 -15.66 7.86
C GLY A 82 23.74 -15.61 8.12
N ALA A 83 23.30 -15.62 9.38
CA ALA A 83 21.89 -15.50 9.71
C ALA A 83 21.40 -14.06 9.70
N ARG A 84 20.16 -13.87 9.18
CA ARG A 84 19.50 -12.57 9.31
C ARG A 84 19.32 -12.25 10.79
N PRO A 85 19.56 -11.00 11.23
CA PRO A 85 19.54 -10.72 12.65
C PRO A 85 18.18 -10.93 13.33
N PRO A 86 18.10 -11.79 14.37
CA PRO A 86 16.92 -11.87 15.21
C PRO A 86 16.79 -10.62 16.09
N VAL A 87 15.60 -10.43 16.65
CA VAL A 87 15.29 -9.33 17.58
C VAL A 87 14.85 -9.91 18.92
N VAL A 88 15.52 -9.52 19.99
CA VAL A 88 15.27 -9.96 21.37
C VAL A 88 14.74 -8.77 22.18
N GLY A 89 13.47 -8.81 22.58
CA GLY A 89 12.77 -7.64 23.08
C GLY A 89 12.77 -6.53 22.02
N ASP A 90 13.38 -5.39 22.38
CA ASP A 90 13.58 -4.25 21.48
C ASP A 90 15.01 -4.19 20.90
N THR A 91 15.84 -5.19 21.21
CA THR A 91 17.25 -5.23 20.80
C THR A 91 17.41 -6.10 19.55
N ARG A 92 17.75 -5.47 18.43
CA ARG A 92 18.16 -6.18 17.22
C ARG A 92 19.60 -6.67 17.39
N MET A 93 19.81 -7.98 17.25
CA MET A 93 21.15 -8.57 17.27
C MET A 93 21.95 -8.13 16.03
N GLY A 94 23.26 -8.34 16.00
CA GLY A 94 24.09 -7.87 14.87
C GLY A 94 24.30 -6.36 14.84
N ALA A 95 23.94 -5.67 15.93
CA ALA A 95 24.03 -4.23 16.07
C ALA A 95 24.57 -3.84 17.45
N ALA A 96 25.31 -2.73 17.52
CA ALA A 96 25.71 -2.09 18.76
C ALA A 96 25.41 -0.59 18.73
N ASP A 97 24.93 -0.06 19.85
CA ASP A 97 24.79 1.39 20.03
C ASP A 97 26.18 2.03 20.07
N VAL A 98 26.39 3.04 19.23
CA VAL A 98 27.71 3.65 19.07
C VAL A 98 28.18 4.39 20.33
N ALA A 99 27.24 4.94 21.09
CA ALA A 99 27.51 5.68 22.33
C ALA A 99 28.22 4.85 23.41
N SER A 100 28.15 3.51 23.36
CA SER A 100 28.82 2.63 24.33
C SER A 100 30.17 2.09 23.82
N LEU A 101 30.55 2.39 22.57
CA LEU A 101 31.76 1.84 21.96
C LEU A 101 33.01 2.59 22.45
N ARG A 102 33.99 1.83 22.95
CA ARG A 102 35.37 2.33 23.16
C ARG A 102 36.27 2.09 21.95
N SER A 103 35.98 1.04 21.19
CA SER A 103 36.63 0.71 19.93
C SER A 103 35.69 -0.15 19.08
N PHE A 104 35.93 -0.17 17.78
CA PHE A 104 35.32 -1.13 16.87
C PHE A 104 36.33 -1.57 15.83
N GLN A 105 36.13 -2.77 15.26
CA GLN A 105 37.03 -3.38 14.30
C GLN A 105 36.24 -3.89 13.11
N VAL A 106 36.78 -3.73 11.90
CA VAL A 106 36.23 -4.28 10.66
C VAL A 106 37.36 -5.00 9.93
N GLY A 107 37.30 -6.33 9.87
CA GLY A 107 38.41 -7.16 9.41
C GLY A 107 39.66 -6.91 10.25
N ALA A 108 40.79 -6.54 9.63
CA ALA A 108 42.03 -6.21 10.33
C ALA A 108 42.10 -4.74 10.82
N ALA A 109 41.18 -3.87 10.39
CA ALA A 109 41.22 -2.45 10.70
C ALA A 109 40.58 -2.18 12.08
N VAL A 110 41.36 -1.63 13.01
CA VAL A 110 40.92 -1.30 14.37
C VAL A 110 40.76 0.21 14.53
N PHE A 111 39.59 0.65 14.98
CA PHE A 111 39.27 2.04 15.23
C PHE A 111 39.06 2.28 16.72
N ARG A 112 39.81 3.22 17.30
CA ARG A 112 39.63 3.66 18.69
C ARG A 112 38.65 4.82 18.73
N VAL A 113 37.61 4.71 19.55
CA VAL A 113 36.61 5.77 19.73
C VAL A 113 37.13 6.78 20.73
N ARG A 114 37.19 8.06 20.32
CA ARG A 114 37.60 9.19 21.16
C ARG A 114 36.41 9.77 21.90
N GLN A 115 35.30 9.93 21.19
CA GLN A 115 34.06 10.47 21.72
C GLN A 115 32.90 9.84 20.97
N ALA A 116 31.86 9.42 21.70
CA ALA A 116 30.62 8.95 21.09
C ALA A 116 29.44 9.36 21.94
N ASP A 117 28.38 9.79 21.28
CA ASP A 117 27.07 10.02 21.88
C ASP A 117 25.98 9.44 20.97
N ALA A 118 24.71 9.73 21.26
CA ALA A 118 23.61 9.23 20.45
C ALA A 118 23.61 9.76 19.00
N ARG A 119 24.25 10.90 18.72
CA ARG A 119 24.15 11.64 17.46
C ARG A 119 25.44 11.62 16.65
N GLN A 120 26.59 11.50 17.30
CA GLN A 120 27.88 11.56 16.65
C GLN A 120 28.90 10.58 17.24
N ILE A 121 29.90 10.25 16.43
CA ILE A 121 31.06 9.44 16.80
C ILE A 121 32.33 10.07 16.23
N ALA A 122 33.35 10.21 17.07
CA ALA A 122 34.71 10.57 16.70
C ALA A 122 35.63 9.38 17.01
N PHE A 123 36.42 8.94 16.03
CA PHE A 123 37.26 7.75 16.12
C PHE A 123 38.54 7.91 15.29
N THR A 124 39.56 7.11 15.57
CA THR A 124 40.86 7.16 14.87
C THR A 124 41.36 5.76 14.55
N ASP A 125 42.00 5.61 13.39
CA ASP A 125 42.74 4.42 12.96
C ASP A 125 44.23 4.49 13.36
N GLY A 126 44.63 5.51 14.13
CA GLY A 126 46.00 5.79 14.53
C GLY A 126 46.75 6.72 13.58
N ALA A 127 46.34 6.83 12.32
CA ALA A 127 46.94 7.72 11.32
C ALA A 127 46.08 8.97 11.06
N ARG A 128 44.75 8.84 11.14
CA ARG A 128 43.77 9.88 10.82
C ARG A 128 42.70 9.98 11.89
N GLU A 129 42.12 11.16 12.00
CA GLU A 129 40.96 11.41 12.85
C GLU A 129 39.69 11.47 12.00
N TRP A 130 38.68 10.73 12.44
CA TRP A 130 37.39 10.61 11.77
C TRP A 130 36.29 11.11 12.70
N ARG A 131 35.35 11.87 12.16
CA ARG A 131 34.13 12.26 12.87
C ARG A 131 32.92 12.01 11.98
N TYR A 132 31.86 11.46 12.52
CA TYR A 132 30.61 11.22 11.80
C TYR A 132 29.42 11.65 12.66
N ASP A 133 28.52 12.45 12.08
CA ASP A 133 27.39 13.09 12.78
C ASP A 133 26.01 12.50 12.41
N GLY A 134 25.99 11.31 11.81
CA GLY A 134 24.76 10.68 11.29
C GLY A 134 24.36 11.11 9.89
N ALA A 135 25.05 12.09 9.30
CA ALA A 135 24.75 12.65 8.00
C ALA A 135 25.99 12.89 7.12
N THR A 136 27.13 13.23 7.71
CA THR A 136 28.37 13.63 7.05
C THR A 136 29.58 13.01 7.76
N LEU A 137 30.49 12.41 6.98
CA LEU A 137 31.80 11.98 7.46
C LEU A 137 32.84 13.08 7.26
N TYR A 138 33.61 13.35 8.32
CA TYR A 138 34.72 14.28 8.36
C TYR A 138 36.01 13.51 8.59
N ARG A 139 37.08 13.97 7.94
CA ARG A 139 38.44 13.47 8.06
C ARG A 139 39.33 14.64 8.43
N ASP A 140 40.01 14.54 9.57
CA ASP A 140 40.91 15.57 10.11
C ASP A 140 40.24 16.96 10.13
N GLY A 141 38.97 17.00 10.58
CA GLY A 141 38.15 18.21 10.67
C GLY A 141 37.43 18.64 9.38
N ALA A 142 37.84 18.14 8.20
CA ALA A 142 37.24 18.51 6.92
C ALA A 142 36.19 17.49 6.44
N ALA A 143 35.04 17.96 5.94
CA ALA A 143 34.03 17.08 5.36
C ALA A 143 34.54 16.44 4.06
N LEU A 144 34.36 15.13 3.91
CA LEU A 144 34.79 14.42 2.69
C LEU A 144 34.03 14.91 1.45
N ALA A 145 34.75 14.99 0.33
CA ALA A 145 34.17 15.32 -0.97
C ALA A 145 33.23 14.19 -1.44
N PRO A 146 32.16 14.50 -2.20
CA PRO A 146 31.32 13.48 -2.83
C PRO A 146 32.15 12.53 -3.71
N CYS A 147 31.70 11.28 -3.86
CA CYS A 147 32.32 10.35 -4.80
C CYS A 147 32.17 10.86 -6.26
N PRO A 148 33.10 10.54 -7.18
CA PRO A 148 33.12 11.05 -8.56
C PRO A 148 31.76 10.95 -9.27
N ASP A 149 31.07 9.81 -9.12
CA ASP A 149 29.79 9.52 -9.79
C ASP A 149 28.56 9.87 -8.92
N THR A 150 28.73 10.68 -7.89
CA THR A 150 27.60 11.09 -7.03
C THR A 150 26.65 11.99 -7.83
N PRO A 151 25.36 11.63 -7.99
CA PRO A 151 24.40 12.46 -8.72
C PRO A 151 24.20 13.82 -8.04
N LEU A 152 23.84 14.85 -8.82
CA LEU A 152 23.69 16.23 -8.36
C LEU A 152 22.77 16.34 -7.13
N SER A 153 21.66 15.59 -7.10
CA SER A 153 20.74 15.54 -5.97
C SER A 153 21.44 15.15 -4.67
N ARG A 154 22.26 14.10 -4.69
CA ARG A 154 23.04 13.66 -3.52
C ARG A 154 24.16 14.64 -3.15
N ARG A 155 24.72 15.38 -4.13
CA ARG A 155 25.66 16.46 -3.85
C ARG A 155 24.97 17.64 -3.14
N LEU A 156 23.76 18.00 -3.56
CA LEU A 156 22.94 19.03 -2.92
C LEU A 156 22.55 18.63 -1.50
N VAL A 157 22.12 17.38 -1.28
CA VAL A 157 21.83 16.86 0.07
C VAL A 157 23.09 16.87 0.94
N ALA A 158 24.26 16.52 0.41
CA ALA A 158 25.51 16.61 1.15
C ALA A 158 25.85 18.06 1.54
N LEU A 159 25.57 19.02 0.66
CA LEU A 159 25.79 20.44 0.90
C LEU A 159 24.77 20.98 1.93
N TRP A 160 23.50 20.56 1.84
CA TRP A 160 22.46 20.85 2.83
C TRP A 160 22.85 20.32 4.21
N ASN A 161 23.25 19.05 4.32
CA ASN A 161 23.62 18.43 5.59
C ASN A 161 24.79 19.12 6.29
N ARG A 162 25.66 19.83 5.54
CA ARG A 162 26.76 20.62 6.11
C ARG A 162 26.30 21.95 6.71
N ALA A 163 25.20 22.52 6.20
CA ALA A 163 24.69 23.83 6.61
C ALA A 163 23.47 23.75 7.54
N ALA A 164 22.70 22.66 7.46
CA ALA A 164 21.45 22.49 8.19
C ALA A 164 21.68 22.12 9.66
N PRO A 165 20.84 22.61 10.60
CA PRO A 165 20.86 22.12 11.97
C PRO A 165 20.49 20.63 12.02
N TYR A 166 21.00 19.90 13.02
CA TYR A 166 20.87 18.44 13.12
C TYR A 166 19.45 17.92 12.88
N ALA A 167 18.43 18.59 13.42
CA ALA A 167 17.02 18.18 13.27
C ALA A 167 16.51 18.18 11.82
N LEU A 168 17.17 18.91 10.92
CA LEU A 168 16.83 19.03 9.50
C LEU A 168 17.81 18.28 8.58
N THR A 169 18.80 17.59 9.14
CA THR A 169 19.75 16.80 8.35
C THR A 169 19.09 15.53 7.84
N ALA A 170 19.32 15.20 6.57
CA ALA A 170 18.92 13.92 5.99
C ALA A 170 19.91 12.83 6.45
N ALA A 171 19.39 11.75 7.05
CA ALA A 171 20.21 10.64 7.52
C ALA A 171 20.93 9.98 6.34
N ARG A 172 22.25 9.78 6.46
CA ARG A 172 23.04 9.14 5.39
C ARG A 172 24.02 8.17 6.00
N PRO A 173 23.84 6.85 5.84
CA PRO A 173 24.68 5.85 6.50
C PRO A 173 26.15 6.01 6.12
N LEU A 174 27.02 5.82 7.09
CA LEU A 174 28.45 5.62 6.90
C LEU A 174 28.70 4.15 6.56
N ALA A 175 29.10 3.88 5.33
CA ALA A 175 29.51 2.55 4.89
C ALA A 175 31.02 2.38 5.07
N VAL A 176 31.43 1.29 5.71
CA VAL A 176 32.83 0.93 5.95
C VAL A 176 33.18 -0.27 5.08
N GLY A 177 34.31 -0.19 4.37
CA GLY A 177 34.78 -1.18 3.40
C GLY A 177 34.86 -0.63 1.97
N GLY A 178 35.42 -1.43 1.04
CA GLY A 178 35.71 -1.05 -0.33
C GLY A 178 36.99 -0.20 -0.46
N ASN A 179 37.30 0.30 -1.65
CA ASN A 179 38.61 0.94 -1.92
C ASN A 179 38.59 2.49 -1.94
N LEU A 180 37.45 3.13 -1.66
CA LEU A 180 37.28 4.58 -1.86
C LEU A 180 36.95 5.32 -0.56
N TYR A 181 37.61 6.46 -0.35
CA TYR A 181 37.29 7.44 0.69
C TYR A 181 36.56 8.63 0.08
N CYS A 182 35.22 8.60 0.09
CA CYS A 182 34.43 9.69 -0.48
C CYS A 182 33.01 9.70 0.12
N GLY A 183 32.43 10.89 0.26
CA GLY A 183 31.13 11.08 0.91
C GLY A 183 31.09 10.42 2.30
N ASN A 184 30.17 9.49 2.48
CA ASN A 184 30.04 8.68 3.71
C ASN A 184 30.54 7.24 3.49
N ARG A 185 31.63 7.08 2.73
CA ARG A 185 32.30 5.80 2.53
C ARG A 185 33.71 5.88 3.10
N LEU A 186 34.02 4.95 4.00
CA LEU A 186 35.35 4.75 4.55
C LEU A 186 35.94 3.48 3.93
N GLY A 187 36.86 3.65 2.99
CA GLY A 187 37.50 2.53 2.30
C GLY A 187 38.42 1.73 3.22
N LEU A 188 38.39 0.41 3.09
CA LEU A 188 39.33 -0.54 3.69
C LEU A 188 39.72 -1.57 2.62
N ALA A 189 41.01 -1.62 2.29
CA ALA A 189 41.52 -2.53 1.28
C ALA A 189 41.26 -4.00 1.67
N GLY A 190 40.81 -4.80 0.70
CA GLY A 190 40.51 -6.23 0.91
C GLY A 190 39.21 -6.51 1.68
N ILE A 191 38.41 -5.49 2.00
CA ILE A 191 37.10 -5.64 2.64
C ILE A 191 36.02 -5.16 1.67
N GLU A 192 34.93 -5.91 1.57
CA GLU A 192 33.79 -5.57 0.71
C GLU A 192 33.14 -4.24 1.11
N GLY A 193 32.63 -3.50 0.12
CA GLY A 193 31.94 -2.23 0.35
C GLY A 193 30.69 -2.41 1.22
N GLY A 194 30.66 -1.75 2.38
CA GLY A 194 29.51 -1.83 3.29
C GLY A 194 29.52 -3.05 4.23
N ALA A 195 30.68 -3.70 4.41
CA ALA A 195 30.85 -4.79 5.38
C ALA A 195 30.40 -4.42 6.80
N ALA A 196 30.56 -3.15 7.18
CA ALA A 196 29.93 -2.56 8.36
C ALA A 196 29.27 -1.22 8.01
N VAL A 197 28.19 -0.87 8.72
CA VAL A 197 27.45 0.36 8.50
C VAL A 197 27.21 1.07 9.83
N ILE A 198 27.46 2.37 9.89
CA ILE A 198 27.04 3.23 11.00
C ILE A 198 25.90 4.13 10.52
N ALA A 199 24.69 3.92 11.03
CA ALA A 199 23.50 4.62 10.59
C ALA A 199 22.74 5.24 11.77
N ARG A 200 21.99 6.31 11.48
CA ARG A 200 21.05 6.90 12.42
C ARG A 200 19.74 6.11 12.37
N VAL A 201 19.46 5.36 13.42
CA VAL A 201 18.25 4.54 13.61
C VAL A 201 17.56 5.00 14.88
N ASP A 202 16.28 5.36 14.80
CA ASP A 202 15.50 5.89 15.93
C ASP A 202 16.17 7.08 16.63
N GLY A 203 16.83 7.94 15.84
CA GLY A 203 17.55 9.12 16.34
C GLY A 203 18.89 8.81 17.03
N ARG A 204 19.34 7.56 17.06
CA ARG A 204 20.61 7.11 17.64
C ARG A 204 21.55 6.51 16.59
N LEU A 205 22.85 6.67 16.76
CA LEU A 205 23.84 6.00 15.92
C LEU A 205 24.03 4.53 16.33
N ARG A 206 23.90 3.63 15.37
CA ARG A 206 24.14 2.19 15.53
C ARG A 206 25.14 1.67 14.51
N LEU A 207 26.09 0.87 14.98
CA LEU A 207 27.00 0.08 14.17
C LEU A 207 26.34 -1.26 13.88
N THR A 208 26.25 -1.65 12.62
CA THR A 208 25.70 -2.94 12.18
C THR A 208 26.69 -3.66 11.28
N ALA A 209 26.73 -4.99 11.37
CA ALA A 209 27.46 -5.83 10.44
C ALA A 209 26.56 -6.21 9.25
N ALA A 210 27.10 -6.24 8.04
CA ALA A 210 26.40 -6.83 6.90
C ALA A 210 26.13 -8.33 7.17
N ALA A 211 24.91 -8.81 6.90
CA ALA A 211 24.53 -10.20 7.16
C ALA A 211 25.36 -11.20 6.35
N ASP A 212 25.66 -10.86 5.10
CA ASP A 212 26.35 -11.74 4.14
C ASP A 212 27.86 -11.43 4.03
N GLY A 213 28.36 -10.48 4.81
CA GLY A 213 29.77 -10.08 4.72
C GLY A 213 30.71 -11.15 5.30
N VAL A 214 31.93 -11.23 4.76
CA VAL A 214 32.95 -12.19 5.22
C VAL A 214 33.82 -11.60 6.35
N ALA A 215 34.09 -10.29 6.31
CA ALA A 215 34.98 -9.64 7.27
C ALA A 215 34.32 -9.50 8.66
N PRO A 216 34.95 -9.95 9.76
CA PRO A 216 34.39 -9.83 11.11
C PRO A 216 34.20 -8.37 11.51
N VAL A 217 33.13 -8.08 12.25
CA VAL A 217 32.82 -6.73 12.74
C VAL A 217 32.72 -6.77 14.26
N LEU A 218 33.77 -6.32 14.94
CA LEU A 218 33.82 -6.36 16.40
C LEU A 218 33.40 -5.01 16.99
N ALA A 219 32.52 -5.05 17.99
CA ALA A 219 32.13 -3.91 18.80
C ALA A 219 32.66 -4.13 20.22
N GLY A 220 33.67 -3.35 20.64
CA GLY A 220 34.29 -3.52 21.96
C GLY A 220 34.93 -4.90 22.18
N GLY A 221 35.36 -5.57 21.10
CA GLY A 221 35.96 -6.91 21.12
C GLY A 221 34.97 -8.07 20.87
N SER A 222 33.66 -7.82 20.91
CA SER A 222 32.65 -8.84 20.61
C SER A 222 32.23 -8.80 19.15
N ASP A 223 32.21 -9.95 18.47
CA ASP A 223 31.73 -10.04 17.09
C ASP A 223 30.22 -9.84 17.03
N LEU A 224 29.78 -8.83 16.28
CA LEU A 224 28.38 -8.55 16.07
C LEU A 224 27.65 -9.72 15.39
N ARG A 225 28.33 -10.50 14.54
CA ARG A 225 27.72 -11.65 13.85
C ARG A 225 27.58 -12.92 14.70
N ALA A 226 28.25 -12.97 15.84
CA ALA A 226 28.19 -14.08 16.78
C ALA A 226 27.64 -13.64 18.14
N GLN A 227 26.90 -12.53 18.17
CA GLN A 227 26.37 -11.95 19.39
C GLN A 227 25.48 -12.95 20.14
N GLU A 228 25.59 -12.93 21.45
CA GLU A 228 24.75 -13.70 22.37
C GLU A 228 24.05 -12.74 23.33
N LEU A 229 22.74 -12.89 23.50
CA LEU A 229 21.94 -12.08 24.41
C LEU A 229 21.18 -12.96 25.40
N PRO A 230 21.10 -12.56 26.68
CA PRO A 230 20.28 -13.26 27.66
C PRO A 230 18.79 -13.09 27.34
N LEU A 231 17.99 -14.12 27.62
CA LEU A 231 16.54 -14.10 27.46
C LEU A 231 15.79 -13.70 28.74
N ARG A 232 16.48 -13.56 29.88
CA ARG A 232 15.87 -13.32 31.21
C ARG A 232 14.82 -12.20 31.25
N ASP A 233 15.09 -11.10 30.57
CA ASP A 233 14.19 -9.93 30.52
C ASP A 233 13.44 -9.80 29.18
N ALA A 234 13.63 -10.76 28.27
CA ALA A 234 13.06 -10.72 26.94
C ALA A 234 11.62 -11.24 26.97
N ARG A 235 10.64 -10.36 26.68
CA ARG A 235 9.24 -10.77 26.51
C ARG A 235 8.93 -11.31 25.13
N THR A 236 9.72 -10.92 24.14
CA THR A 236 9.52 -11.32 22.74
C THR A 236 10.82 -11.68 22.06
N LEU A 237 10.75 -12.63 21.14
CA LEU A 237 11.83 -13.03 20.25
C LEU A 237 11.30 -13.00 18.82
N THR A 238 12.02 -12.40 17.88
CA THR A 238 11.67 -12.42 16.46
C THR A 238 12.75 -13.14 15.68
N VAL A 239 12.37 -14.19 14.95
CA VAL A 239 13.26 -15.04 14.14
C VAL A 239 12.70 -15.07 12.72
N GLY A 240 13.52 -14.75 11.71
CA GLY A 240 13.04 -14.51 10.36
C GLY A 240 11.98 -13.40 10.35
N ALA A 241 10.72 -13.76 10.12
CA ALA A 241 9.59 -12.85 10.22
C ALA A 241 8.52 -13.23 11.25
N THR A 242 8.75 -14.30 12.00
CA THR A 242 7.83 -14.78 13.03
C THR A 242 8.21 -14.12 14.35
N ARG A 243 7.20 -13.55 15.03
CA ARG A 243 7.36 -13.00 16.38
C ARG A 243 6.80 -13.99 17.39
N TYR A 244 7.57 -14.28 18.42
CA TYR A 244 7.22 -15.14 19.54
C TYR A 244 7.13 -14.30 20.81
N ARG A 245 6.14 -14.62 21.64
CA ARG A 245 6.16 -14.30 23.06
C ARG A 245 7.00 -15.36 23.77
N VAL A 246 7.93 -14.90 24.60
CA VAL A 246 8.90 -15.72 25.32
C VAL A 246 8.40 -15.89 26.76
N ASP A 247 8.34 -17.13 27.23
CA ASP A 247 8.02 -17.47 28.61
C ASP A 247 9.06 -18.47 29.14
N LEU A 248 9.70 -18.13 30.25
CA LEU A 248 10.84 -18.87 30.80
C LEU A 248 10.39 -19.67 32.02
N GLY A 249 10.40 -21.00 31.90
CA GLY A 249 10.32 -21.92 33.02
C GLY A 249 11.71 -22.34 33.52
N ASN A 250 11.75 -23.19 34.55
CA ASN A 250 13.00 -23.62 35.17
C ASN A 250 13.91 -24.40 34.18
N ASP A 251 13.36 -25.38 33.47
CA ASP A 251 14.06 -26.23 32.49
C ASP A 251 13.49 -26.11 31.06
N THR A 252 12.41 -25.37 30.90
CA THR A 252 11.63 -25.28 29.67
C THR A 252 11.50 -23.83 29.24
N LEU A 253 11.94 -23.51 28.03
CA LEU A 253 11.61 -22.26 27.35
C LEU A 253 10.35 -22.47 26.49
N THR A 254 9.33 -21.66 26.69
CA THR A 254 8.11 -21.68 25.86
C THR A 254 8.07 -20.48 24.93
N LEU A 255 7.95 -20.74 23.63
CA LEU A 255 7.76 -19.74 22.59
C LEU A 255 6.33 -19.85 22.07
N ALA A 256 5.50 -18.84 22.34
CA ALA A 256 4.14 -18.75 21.80
C ALA A 256 4.15 -17.80 20.59
N PRO A 257 3.99 -18.30 19.36
CA PRO A 257 4.04 -17.43 18.20
C PRO A 257 2.81 -16.52 18.11
N GLU A 258 3.03 -15.25 17.78
CA GLU A 258 2.00 -14.21 17.74
C GLU A 258 1.57 -13.85 16.31
N ARG A 259 2.51 -13.91 15.34
CA ARG A 259 2.24 -13.54 13.94
C ARG A 259 3.20 -14.21 12.97
N ARG A 260 2.73 -14.44 11.74
CA ARG A 260 3.50 -14.98 10.61
C ARG A 260 4.14 -16.33 10.90
N VAL A 261 3.32 -17.31 11.27
CA VAL A 261 3.75 -18.68 11.59
C VAL A 261 3.51 -19.56 10.38
N ALA A 262 4.44 -20.47 10.10
CA ALA A 262 4.26 -21.44 9.02
C ALA A 262 3.00 -22.30 9.27
N LEU A 263 2.29 -22.59 8.18
CA LEU A 263 1.10 -23.43 8.15
C LEU A 263 1.43 -24.83 7.62
N PHE A 264 0.84 -25.85 8.24
CA PHE A 264 1.03 -27.25 7.91
C PHE A 264 -0.32 -27.90 7.60
N GLY A 265 -0.37 -28.79 6.61
CA GLY A 265 -1.60 -29.49 6.24
C GLY A 265 -2.01 -30.56 7.26
N VAL A 266 -1.05 -31.08 8.02
CA VAL A 266 -1.26 -32.08 9.08
C VAL A 266 -0.48 -31.67 10.33
N PRO A 267 -0.97 -32.00 11.53
CA PRO A 267 -0.27 -31.74 12.79
C PRO A 267 0.81 -32.80 13.06
N ASP A 268 1.65 -33.07 12.07
CA ASP A 268 2.74 -34.04 12.15
C ASP A 268 4.01 -33.44 11.54
N VAL A 269 5.06 -33.38 12.36
CA VAL A 269 6.37 -32.89 11.95
C VAL A 269 7.43 -33.59 12.81
N GLN A 270 8.52 -34.01 12.18
CA GLN A 270 9.65 -34.60 12.89
C GLN A 270 10.44 -33.48 13.57
N LEU A 271 10.51 -33.52 14.91
CA LEU A 271 11.22 -32.54 15.72
C LEU A 271 12.34 -33.20 16.53
N PRO A 272 13.40 -32.46 16.87
CA PRO A 272 14.36 -32.91 17.88
C PRO A 272 13.65 -33.23 19.20
N ARG A 273 14.18 -34.18 19.98
CA ARG A 273 13.57 -34.62 21.25
C ARG A 273 13.39 -33.48 22.27
N GLN A 274 14.21 -32.44 22.15
CA GLN A 274 14.20 -31.24 22.98
C GLN A 274 13.05 -30.28 22.62
N VAL A 275 12.41 -30.42 21.46
CA VAL A 275 11.40 -29.50 20.95
C VAL A 275 10.04 -30.21 20.87
N ALA A 276 9.02 -29.61 21.49
CA ALA A 276 7.65 -30.11 21.45
C ALA A 276 6.70 -29.00 21.03
N TRP A 277 5.80 -29.31 20.10
CA TRP A 277 4.76 -28.37 19.65
C TRP A 277 3.42 -28.72 20.27
N GLN A 278 2.67 -27.68 20.65
CA GLN A 278 1.23 -27.79 20.87
C GLN A 278 0.51 -27.27 19.63
N TRP A 279 -0.08 -28.19 18.87
CA TRP A 279 -0.77 -27.85 17.64
C TRP A 279 -2.06 -27.06 17.89
N ARG A 280 -2.30 -26.08 17.02
CA ARG A 280 -3.56 -25.34 16.96
C ARG A 280 -4.07 -25.33 15.52
N GLN A 281 -5.35 -25.61 15.36
CA GLN A 281 -6.01 -25.52 14.06
C GLN A 281 -6.26 -24.05 13.70
N HIS A 282 -5.90 -23.67 12.48
CA HIS A 282 -6.20 -22.37 11.90
C HIS A 282 -7.64 -22.35 11.38
N SER A 283 -8.52 -21.62 12.07
CA SER A 283 -9.94 -21.55 11.70
C SER A 283 -10.24 -20.31 10.85
N LEU A 284 -10.90 -20.51 9.72
CA LEU A 284 -11.41 -19.44 8.85
C LEU A 284 -12.77 -18.88 9.30
N TRP A 285 -13.45 -19.60 10.19
CA TRP A 285 -14.84 -19.37 10.59
C TRP A 285 -14.96 -18.87 12.03
N ARG A 286 -14.12 -19.39 12.94
CA ARG A 286 -14.11 -18.99 14.35
C ARG A 286 -13.18 -17.80 14.53
N GLY A 287 -13.66 -16.77 15.24
CA GLY A 287 -12.91 -15.55 15.49
C GLY A 287 -13.50 -14.76 16.65
N ASP A 288 -13.02 -13.52 16.80
CA ASP A 288 -13.41 -12.64 17.89
C ASP A 288 -14.92 -12.30 17.88
N ALA A 289 -15.55 -12.30 19.06
CA ALA A 289 -16.97 -12.02 19.21
C ALA A 289 -17.34 -10.56 18.85
N VAL A 290 -16.44 -9.61 19.10
CA VAL A 290 -16.62 -8.20 18.74
C VAL A 290 -16.64 -8.03 17.22
N ALA A 291 -15.79 -8.75 16.50
CA ALA A 291 -15.81 -8.73 15.03
C ALA A 291 -17.15 -9.26 14.49
N TRP A 292 -17.60 -10.41 14.97
CA TRP A 292 -18.85 -11.03 14.54
C TRP A 292 -20.08 -10.16 14.86
N THR A 293 -20.16 -9.62 16.07
CA THR A 293 -21.26 -8.73 16.46
C THR A 293 -21.30 -7.48 15.59
N ALA A 294 -20.16 -6.85 15.30
CA ALA A 294 -20.09 -5.70 14.41
C ALA A 294 -20.55 -6.02 12.98
N ALA A 295 -20.11 -7.15 12.42
CA ALA A 295 -20.50 -7.58 11.07
C ALA A 295 -22.00 -7.95 10.98
N LEU A 296 -22.53 -8.68 11.95
CA LEU A 296 -23.94 -9.07 12.00
C LEU A 296 -24.87 -7.86 12.23
N LEU A 297 -24.46 -6.90 13.08
CA LEU A 297 -25.20 -5.66 13.28
C LEU A 297 -25.27 -4.84 11.98
N THR A 298 -24.16 -4.78 11.25
CA THR A 298 -24.10 -4.11 9.94
C THR A 298 -25.03 -4.78 8.93
N ALA A 299 -24.99 -6.12 8.81
CA ALA A 299 -25.89 -6.86 7.94
C ALA A 299 -27.37 -6.64 8.30
N SER A 300 -27.71 -6.68 9.58
CA SER A 300 -29.07 -6.48 10.08
C SER A 300 -29.59 -5.06 9.78
N THR A 301 -28.75 -4.04 10.00
CA THR A 301 -29.12 -2.64 9.74
C THR A 301 -29.27 -2.34 8.24
N LEU A 302 -28.48 -2.98 7.37
CA LEU A 302 -28.62 -2.89 5.91
C LEU A 302 -29.87 -3.60 5.38
N ALA A 303 -30.31 -4.70 6.02
CA ALA A 303 -31.51 -5.44 5.64
C ALA A 303 -32.81 -4.77 6.13
N ALA A 304 -32.77 -4.00 7.22
CA ALA A 304 -33.93 -3.37 7.83
C ALA A 304 -34.84 -2.55 6.88
N PRO A 305 -34.31 -1.73 5.93
CA PRO A 305 -35.14 -0.99 4.98
C PRO A 305 -36.00 -1.87 4.05
N TRP A 306 -35.58 -3.12 3.81
CA TRP A 306 -36.31 -4.09 2.99
C TRP A 306 -37.33 -4.90 3.80
N LEU A 307 -37.04 -5.16 5.07
CA LEU A 307 -37.90 -5.95 5.96
C LEU A 307 -39.06 -5.11 6.56
N LEU A 308 -38.84 -3.82 6.85
CA LEU A 308 -39.85 -2.94 7.44
C LEU A 308 -41.12 -2.80 6.59
N PRO A 309 -41.05 -2.55 5.27
CA PRO A 309 -42.22 -2.42 4.41
C PRO A 309 -43.06 -3.71 4.34
N LEU A 310 -42.41 -4.88 4.35
CA LEU A 310 -43.08 -6.19 4.36
C LEU A 310 -43.83 -6.45 5.67
N ALA A 311 -43.26 -6.02 6.80
CA ALA A 311 -43.89 -6.14 8.12
C ALA A 311 -45.06 -5.14 8.30
N LEU A 312 -44.92 -3.92 7.80
CA LEU A 312 -45.97 -2.88 7.87
C LEU A 312 -47.11 -3.12 6.88
N ALA A 313 -46.81 -3.62 5.67
CA ALA A 313 -47.84 -3.99 4.68
C ALA A 313 -48.74 -5.13 5.17
N ARG A 314 -48.26 -5.99 6.08
CA ARG A 314 -49.07 -7.04 6.72
C ARG A 314 -49.95 -6.53 7.88
N ARG A 315 -49.68 -5.35 8.42
CA ARG A 315 -50.38 -4.81 9.62
C ARG A 315 -51.37 -3.69 9.32
N LEU A 316 -51.37 -3.13 8.12
CA LEU A 316 -52.32 -2.09 7.74
C LEU A 316 -53.44 -2.71 6.88
N PRO A 317 -54.68 -2.82 7.38
CA PRO A 317 -55.81 -3.22 6.56
C PRO A 317 -55.97 -2.21 5.43
N ALA A 318 -56.14 -2.71 4.20
CA ALA A 318 -56.38 -1.92 2.99
C ALA A 318 -57.70 -1.15 3.09
N ARG A 319 -57.72 -0.05 3.84
CA ARG A 319 -58.85 0.90 3.84
C ARG A 319 -58.64 1.85 2.67
N GLY A 320 -59.36 1.58 1.58
CA GLY A 320 -59.44 2.43 0.41
C GLY A 320 -59.79 3.86 0.81
N ASN A 321 -58.95 4.81 0.43
CA ASN A 321 -59.27 6.22 0.55
C ASN A 321 -58.76 6.96 -0.69
N ILE A 322 -59.70 7.28 -1.56
CA ILE A 322 -59.52 7.81 -2.93
C ILE A 322 -59.22 9.34 -2.92
N LEU A 323 -59.24 10.02 -1.78
CA LEU A 323 -59.28 11.49 -1.77
C LEU A 323 -58.34 12.12 -0.74
N ARG A 324 -57.01 12.09 -0.96
CA ARG A 324 -56.09 13.17 -0.51
C ARG A 324 -54.82 13.26 -1.38
N PRO A 325 -54.50 14.42 -1.98
CA PRO A 325 -53.25 14.61 -2.70
C PRO A 325 -52.07 14.79 -1.73
N SER A 326 -51.22 13.77 -1.70
CA SER A 326 -49.76 13.77 -1.51
C SER A 326 -49.07 14.98 -0.83
N ARG A 327 -49.09 15.02 0.51
CA ARG A 327 -47.84 15.41 1.21
C ARG A 327 -46.86 14.26 0.99
N ARG A 328 -45.77 14.49 0.23
CA ARG A 328 -44.64 13.56 0.10
C ARG A 328 -44.05 13.28 1.49
N ILE A 329 -44.67 12.35 2.22
CA ILE A 329 -44.07 11.72 3.40
C ILE A 329 -42.79 11.09 2.87
N ARG A 330 -41.63 11.62 3.28
CA ARG A 330 -40.34 11.02 2.96
C ARG A 330 -40.46 9.55 3.38
N PRO A 331 -40.18 8.59 2.48
CA PRO A 331 -40.36 7.19 2.81
C PRO A 331 -39.49 6.89 4.05
N PRO A 332 -40.05 6.22 5.09
CA PRO A 332 -39.32 5.91 6.33
C PRO A 332 -38.01 5.12 6.08
N SER A 333 -37.86 4.53 4.89
CA SER A 333 -36.62 3.89 4.43
C SER A 333 -35.42 4.84 4.34
N ALA A 334 -35.61 6.14 4.09
CA ALA A 334 -34.50 7.09 3.94
C ALA A 334 -33.74 7.36 5.25
N LEU A 335 -34.44 7.29 6.39
CA LEU A 335 -33.81 7.44 7.71
C LEU A 335 -33.06 6.17 8.13
N ALA A 336 -33.49 4.99 7.66
CA ALA A 336 -32.86 3.72 7.97
C ALA A 336 -31.47 3.53 7.31
N HIS A 337 -31.13 4.32 6.28
CA HIS A 337 -29.81 4.23 5.63
C HIS A 337 -28.68 4.92 6.43
N TRP A 338 -28.99 5.90 7.28
CA TRP A 338 -27.99 6.55 8.15
C TRP A 338 -27.35 5.59 9.16
N PRO A 339 -28.12 4.86 9.99
CA PRO A 339 -27.54 3.91 10.93
C PRO A 339 -26.76 2.82 10.19
N ALA A 340 -27.28 2.31 9.06
CA ALA A 340 -26.55 1.32 8.25
C ALA A 340 -25.19 1.83 7.73
N ALA A 341 -25.09 3.12 7.36
CA ALA A 341 -23.84 3.73 6.94
C ALA A 341 -22.85 3.92 8.10
N ALA A 342 -23.37 4.36 9.26
CA ALA A 342 -22.57 4.54 10.46
C ALA A 342 -22.04 3.21 11.01
N THR A 343 -22.90 2.17 11.09
CA THR A 343 -22.51 0.83 11.56
C THR A 343 -21.50 0.19 10.61
N LEU A 344 -21.69 0.28 9.29
CA LEU A 344 -20.72 -0.21 8.31
C LEU A 344 -19.35 0.48 8.48
N CYS A 345 -19.34 1.80 8.64
CA CYS A 345 -18.11 2.55 8.85
C CYS A 345 -17.39 2.13 10.14
N ALA A 346 -18.15 2.04 11.24
CA ALA A 346 -17.63 1.64 12.55
C ALA A 346 -17.13 0.20 12.56
N ALA A 347 -17.84 -0.74 11.93
CA ALA A 347 -17.45 -2.14 11.84
C ALA A 347 -16.13 -2.31 11.05
N GLY A 348 -15.93 -1.53 9.99
CA GLY A 348 -14.64 -1.47 9.30
C GLY A 348 -13.50 -0.98 10.21
N VAL A 349 -13.72 0.10 10.98
CA VAL A 349 -12.71 0.63 11.91
C VAL A 349 -12.39 -0.37 13.02
N VAL A 350 -13.40 -0.99 13.63
CA VAL A 350 -13.23 -2.03 14.65
C VAL A 350 -12.42 -3.19 14.10
N SER A 351 -12.71 -3.65 12.88
CA SER A 351 -11.97 -4.74 12.23
C SER A 351 -10.49 -4.38 12.01
N LEU A 352 -10.18 -3.14 11.65
CA LEU A 352 -8.79 -2.65 11.52
C LEU A 352 -8.07 -2.59 12.86
N VAL A 353 -8.76 -2.13 13.92
CA VAL A 353 -8.21 -2.07 15.27
C VAL A 353 -7.88 -3.48 15.77
N LEU A 354 -8.81 -4.42 15.63
CA LEU A 354 -8.62 -5.83 16.01
C LEU A 354 -7.44 -6.47 15.26
N GLN A 355 -7.33 -6.21 13.96
CA GLN A 355 -6.20 -6.67 13.17
C GLN A 355 -4.86 -6.08 13.67
N ARG A 356 -4.83 -4.79 14.02
CA ARG A 356 -3.62 -4.12 14.56
C ARG A 356 -3.27 -4.57 15.98
N SER A 357 -4.24 -4.99 16.78
CA SER A 357 -4.02 -5.56 18.11
C SER A 357 -3.58 -7.03 18.09
N GLY A 358 -3.39 -7.64 16.91
CA GLY A 358 -2.96 -9.03 16.78
C GLY A 358 -4.09 -10.05 16.87
N THR A 359 -5.35 -9.60 16.85
CA THR A 359 -6.55 -10.45 16.90
C THR A 359 -7.39 -10.27 15.63
N PRO A 360 -6.86 -10.63 14.44
CA PRO A 360 -7.57 -10.39 13.19
C PRO A 360 -8.95 -11.07 13.15
N PRO A 361 -9.94 -10.46 12.49
CA PRO A 361 -11.25 -11.06 12.33
C PRO A 361 -11.16 -12.37 11.54
N ALA A 362 -12.09 -13.30 11.76
CA ALA A 362 -12.20 -14.49 10.92
C ALA A 362 -12.41 -14.11 9.43
N ALA A 363 -11.95 -14.96 8.51
CA ALA A 363 -12.14 -14.74 7.07
C ALA A 363 -13.63 -14.62 6.69
N ALA A 364 -14.49 -15.41 7.35
CA ALA A 364 -15.93 -15.38 7.15
C ALA A 364 -16.55 -14.05 7.60
N CYS A 365 -16.06 -13.50 8.71
CA CYS A 365 -16.50 -12.20 9.22
C CYS A 365 -16.09 -11.08 8.24
N SER A 366 -14.89 -11.15 7.68
CA SER A 366 -14.41 -10.20 6.67
C SER A 366 -15.19 -10.30 5.37
N LEU A 367 -15.58 -11.52 4.96
CA LEU A 367 -16.45 -11.75 3.80
C LEU A 367 -17.83 -11.11 4.00
N LEU A 368 -18.44 -11.32 5.17
CA LEU A 368 -19.73 -10.72 5.50
C LEU A 368 -19.65 -9.19 5.48
N LEU A 369 -18.59 -8.62 6.06
CA LEU A 369 -18.37 -7.18 6.11
C LEU A 369 -18.16 -6.59 4.70
N ALA A 370 -17.34 -7.23 3.86
CA ALA A 370 -17.16 -6.83 2.46
C ALA A 370 -18.46 -6.95 1.65
N SER A 371 -19.23 -8.02 1.86
CA SER A 371 -20.54 -8.21 1.23
C SER A 371 -21.51 -7.09 1.60
N CYS A 372 -21.52 -6.70 2.88
CA CYS A 372 -22.29 -5.54 3.36
C CYS A 372 -21.84 -4.25 2.68
N ALA A 373 -20.54 -4.03 2.52
CA ALA A 373 -20.00 -2.85 1.85
C ALA A 373 -20.44 -2.78 0.38
N LEU A 374 -20.34 -3.89 -0.36
CA LEU A 374 -20.78 -3.97 -1.76
C LEU A 374 -22.31 -3.79 -1.89
N ALA A 375 -23.09 -4.43 -1.02
CA ALA A 375 -24.54 -4.30 -0.99
C ALA A 375 -25.00 -2.87 -0.66
N ALA A 376 -24.27 -2.16 0.21
CA ALA A 376 -24.58 -0.79 0.58
C ALA A 376 -24.62 0.16 -0.63
N TRP A 377 -23.73 -0.03 -1.61
CA TRP A 377 -23.71 0.76 -2.85
C TRP A 377 -24.91 0.49 -3.76
N LEU A 378 -25.49 -0.72 -3.72
CA LEU A 378 -26.67 -1.10 -4.50
C LEU A 378 -27.98 -0.64 -3.86
N VAL A 379 -28.04 -0.65 -2.52
CA VAL A 379 -29.26 -0.35 -1.75
C VAL A 379 -29.44 1.15 -1.52
N CYS A 380 -28.36 1.93 -1.41
CA CYS A 380 -28.49 3.35 -1.09
C CYS A 380 -28.94 4.23 -2.27
N PRO A 381 -29.62 5.36 -1.97
CA PRO A 381 -30.22 6.22 -2.99
C PRO A 381 -29.16 6.82 -3.93
N GLY A 382 -29.39 6.63 -5.24
CA GLY A 382 -28.48 7.01 -6.33
C GLY A 382 -27.90 5.77 -6.99
N ARG A 383 -28.25 5.56 -8.26
CA ARG A 383 -27.82 4.36 -9.00
C ARG A 383 -26.33 4.43 -9.34
N PRO A 384 -25.53 3.40 -9.00
CA PRO A 384 -24.19 3.27 -9.55
C PRO A 384 -24.32 3.21 -11.08
N GLY A 385 -23.73 4.18 -11.77
CA GLY A 385 -23.65 4.16 -13.24
C GLY A 385 -22.73 3.01 -13.70
N LEU A 386 -22.39 2.99 -14.99
CA LEU A 386 -21.46 2.00 -15.56
C LEU A 386 -20.17 1.88 -14.72
N ALA A 387 -19.57 3.01 -14.34
CA ALA A 387 -18.34 3.01 -13.54
C ALA A 387 -18.54 2.43 -12.14
N GLY A 388 -19.65 2.75 -11.49
CA GLY A 388 -19.96 2.19 -10.17
C GLY A 388 -20.18 0.69 -10.24
N ASN A 389 -20.96 0.21 -11.20
CA ASN A 389 -21.24 -1.22 -11.39
C ASN A 389 -19.97 -2.02 -11.68
N ALA A 390 -19.15 -1.55 -12.63
CA ALA A 390 -17.88 -2.20 -12.95
C ALA A 390 -16.91 -2.16 -11.77
N ALA A 391 -16.83 -1.06 -11.02
CA ALA A 391 -15.98 -0.95 -9.83
C ALA A 391 -16.41 -1.92 -8.72
N LEU A 392 -17.71 -2.13 -8.50
CA LEU A 392 -18.19 -3.11 -7.53
C LEU A 392 -17.78 -4.54 -7.90
N MET A 393 -17.91 -4.91 -9.19
CA MET A 393 -17.43 -6.21 -9.68
C MET A 393 -15.92 -6.36 -9.50
N LEU A 394 -15.15 -5.30 -9.78
CA LEU A 394 -13.70 -5.29 -9.58
C LEU A 394 -13.31 -5.41 -8.10
N PHE A 395 -14.00 -4.75 -7.17
CA PHE A 395 -13.76 -4.95 -5.74
C PHE A 395 -14.03 -6.38 -5.30
N GLY A 396 -15.09 -7.01 -5.81
CA GLY A 396 -15.36 -8.43 -5.58
C GLY A 396 -14.25 -9.32 -6.13
N ALA A 397 -13.81 -9.10 -7.37
CA ALA A 397 -12.74 -9.88 -7.98
C ALA A 397 -11.39 -9.70 -7.25
N GLY A 398 -11.06 -8.47 -6.84
CA GLY A 398 -9.84 -8.19 -6.10
C GLY A 398 -9.82 -8.79 -4.71
N LEU A 399 -10.93 -8.72 -3.98
CA LEU A 399 -11.07 -9.40 -2.69
C LEU A 399 -10.96 -10.92 -2.85
N LEU A 400 -11.51 -11.49 -3.92
CA LEU A 400 -11.38 -12.93 -4.20
C LEU A 400 -9.93 -13.30 -4.46
N ALA A 401 -9.21 -12.53 -5.28
CA ALA A 401 -7.80 -12.75 -5.57
C ALA A 401 -6.94 -12.66 -4.29
N GLN A 402 -7.20 -11.68 -3.42
CA GLN A 402 -6.49 -11.53 -2.14
C GLN A 402 -6.83 -12.64 -1.15
N LEU A 403 -8.08 -13.10 -1.12
CA LEU A 403 -8.49 -14.25 -0.32
C LEU A 403 -7.78 -15.52 -0.80
N ASP A 404 -7.79 -15.77 -2.11
CA ASP A 404 -7.14 -16.94 -2.71
C ASP A 404 -5.63 -16.95 -2.48
N LEU A 405 -4.97 -15.79 -2.66
CA LEU A 405 -3.57 -15.58 -2.31
C LEU A 405 -3.32 -15.86 -0.82
N GLY A 406 -4.19 -15.37 0.06
CA GLY A 406 -4.06 -15.53 1.50
C GLY A 406 -4.30 -16.97 2.00
N LEU A 407 -5.25 -17.69 1.39
CA LEU A 407 -5.53 -19.10 1.69
C LEU A 407 -4.43 -20.02 1.16
N GLY A 408 -3.84 -19.67 0.01
CA GLY A 408 -2.79 -20.46 -0.63
C GLY A 408 -1.38 -20.20 -0.10
N ALA A 409 -1.22 -19.31 0.88
CA ALA A 409 0.07 -18.86 1.39
C ALA A 409 0.63 -19.77 2.50
N PRO A 410 1.97 -19.81 2.68
CA PRO A 410 2.62 -20.73 3.62
C PRO A 410 2.55 -20.27 5.08
N ASP A 411 2.03 -19.07 5.37
CA ASP A 411 2.03 -18.53 6.73
C ASP A 411 0.74 -17.80 7.11
N THR A 412 0.44 -17.76 8.42
CA THR A 412 -0.77 -17.15 9.00
C THR A 412 -0.92 -15.66 8.71
N GLY A 413 0.14 -14.98 8.29
CA GLY A 413 0.16 -13.54 8.10
C GLY A 413 -0.44 -13.06 6.80
N TRP A 414 -0.66 -13.91 5.79
CA TRP A 414 -1.06 -13.45 4.45
C TRP A 414 -2.51 -13.00 4.34
N LEU A 415 -3.43 -13.63 5.09
CA LEU A 415 -4.83 -13.20 5.14
C LEU A 415 -5.00 -11.76 5.64
N ARG A 416 -3.98 -11.17 6.26
CA ARG A 416 -3.96 -9.75 6.67
C ARG A 416 -4.34 -8.81 5.53
N TYR A 417 -3.93 -9.12 4.29
CA TYR A 417 -4.20 -8.26 3.14
C TYR A 417 -5.69 -8.24 2.80
N TYR A 418 -6.30 -9.42 2.72
CA TYR A 418 -7.73 -9.58 2.55
C TYR A 418 -8.53 -8.91 3.69
N HIS A 419 -8.16 -9.15 4.96
CA HIS A 419 -8.82 -8.52 6.11
C HIS A 419 -8.74 -6.99 6.07
N LYS A 420 -7.54 -6.45 5.77
CA LYS A 420 -7.31 -5.00 5.69
C LYS A 420 -8.15 -4.39 4.56
N THR A 421 -8.14 -4.99 3.37
CA THR A 421 -8.93 -4.51 2.22
C THR A 421 -10.43 -4.57 2.49
N ALA A 422 -10.95 -5.65 3.08
CA ALA A 422 -12.36 -5.79 3.43
C ALA A 422 -12.80 -4.72 4.46
N ALA A 423 -11.98 -4.50 5.49
CA ALA A 423 -12.25 -3.51 6.52
C ALA A 423 -12.20 -2.07 5.97
N LEU A 424 -11.20 -1.74 5.14
CA LEU A 424 -11.09 -0.44 4.48
C LEU A 424 -12.22 -0.20 3.47
N LEU A 425 -12.64 -1.23 2.74
CA LEU A 425 -13.79 -1.16 1.84
C LEU A 425 -15.06 -0.81 2.62
N ALA A 426 -15.28 -1.44 3.78
CA ALA A 426 -16.41 -1.11 4.66
C ALA A 426 -16.32 0.30 5.23
N THR A 427 -15.17 0.69 5.78
CA THR A 427 -14.96 2.05 6.30
C THR A 427 -15.21 3.12 5.23
N GLY A 428 -14.58 3.00 4.06
CA GLY A 428 -14.73 3.99 3.00
C GLY A 428 -16.11 3.96 2.35
N SER A 429 -16.76 2.80 2.21
CA SER A 429 -18.13 2.71 1.68
C SER A 429 -19.13 3.34 2.65
N GLY A 430 -19.01 3.07 3.95
CA GLY A 430 -19.83 3.71 4.99
C GLY A 430 -19.65 5.22 5.00
N ALA A 431 -18.40 5.71 4.95
CA ALA A 431 -18.11 7.14 4.87
C ALA A 431 -18.67 7.80 3.60
N ALA A 432 -18.47 7.18 2.43
CA ALA A 432 -19.02 7.68 1.16
C ALA A 432 -20.54 7.73 1.18
N MET A 433 -21.19 6.74 1.83
CA MET A 433 -22.63 6.67 1.97
C MET A 433 -23.17 7.76 2.92
N LEU A 434 -22.54 7.97 4.08
CA LEU A 434 -22.87 9.08 4.98
C LEU A 434 -22.77 10.42 4.26
N TRP A 435 -21.70 10.63 3.50
CA TRP A 435 -21.52 11.84 2.70
C TRP A 435 -22.61 12.01 1.64
N ARG A 436 -22.99 10.95 0.92
CA ARG A 436 -24.07 10.98 -0.07
C ARG A 436 -25.43 11.30 0.57
N LEU A 437 -25.75 10.68 1.70
CA LEU A 437 -26.99 10.94 2.44
C LEU A 437 -27.04 12.39 2.93
N TRP A 438 -25.91 12.90 3.45
CA TRP A 438 -25.76 14.29 3.84
C TRP A 438 -25.96 15.25 2.66
N ALA A 439 -25.32 14.98 1.52
CA ALA A 439 -25.39 15.78 0.30
C ALA A 439 -26.78 15.71 -0.37
N ALA A 440 -27.52 14.61 -0.20
CA ALA A 440 -28.88 14.46 -0.68
C ALA A 440 -29.87 15.35 0.10
N GLN A 441 -29.67 15.49 1.42
CA GLN A 441 -30.57 16.24 2.29
C GLN A 441 -30.34 17.75 2.27
N ARG A 442 -29.13 18.21 1.95
CA ARG A 442 -28.77 19.64 1.96
C ARG A 442 -29.08 20.35 0.65
N ARG A 443 -29.32 21.66 0.77
CA ARG A 443 -29.34 22.55 -0.39
C ARG A 443 -28.01 22.47 -1.13
N PRO A 444 -28.03 22.65 -2.46
CA PRO A 444 -26.82 22.66 -3.27
C PRO A 444 -25.69 23.51 -2.64
N LEU A 445 -24.52 22.90 -2.40
CA LEU A 445 -23.40 23.54 -1.67
C LEU A 445 -22.99 24.88 -2.31
N ARG A 446 -22.92 25.95 -1.51
CA ARG A 446 -22.41 27.25 -2.00
C ARG A 446 -20.94 27.10 -2.37
N GLN A 447 -20.48 27.87 -3.36
CA GLN A 447 -19.09 27.84 -3.83
C GLN A 447 -18.08 28.00 -2.69
N ALA A 448 -18.29 28.96 -1.79
CA ALA A 448 -17.43 29.18 -0.62
C ALA A 448 -17.27 27.94 0.27
N HIS A 449 -18.32 27.13 0.44
CA HIS A 449 -18.20 25.87 1.21
C HIS A 449 -17.35 24.84 0.48
N VAL A 450 -17.42 24.79 -0.85
CA VAL A 450 -16.58 23.90 -1.66
C VAL A 450 -15.13 24.38 -1.61
N GLU A 451 -14.88 25.68 -1.66
CA GLU A 451 -13.54 26.27 -1.49
C GLU A 451 -12.95 25.93 -0.11
N TRP A 452 -13.71 26.11 0.97
CA TRP A 452 -13.28 25.72 2.33
C TRP A 452 -13.05 24.22 2.45
N LEU A 453 -13.91 23.39 1.86
CA LEU A 453 -13.73 21.94 1.87
C LEU A 453 -12.46 21.53 1.13
N LEU A 454 -12.22 22.07 -0.06
CA LEU A 454 -11.01 21.80 -0.84
C LEU A 454 -9.75 22.31 -0.13
N ALA A 455 -9.81 23.49 0.50
CA ALA A 455 -8.72 24.02 1.29
C ALA A 455 -8.44 23.16 2.53
N ALA A 456 -9.47 22.67 3.21
CA ALA A 456 -9.33 21.76 4.35
C ALA A 456 -8.73 20.42 3.94
N ILE A 457 -9.22 19.80 2.85
CA ILE A 457 -8.67 18.55 2.32
C ILE A 457 -7.21 18.74 1.91
N ALA A 458 -6.89 19.84 1.23
CA ALA A 458 -5.51 20.17 0.86
C ALA A 458 -4.64 20.36 2.12
N GLY A 459 -5.07 21.17 3.08
CA GLY A 459 -4.35 21.40 4.34
C GLY A 459 -4.07 20.10 5.11
N VAL A 460 -5.04 19.18 5.17
CA VAL A 460 -4.86 17.84 5.77
C VAL A 460 -3.86 17.02 4.95
N ALA A 461 -3.97 16.99 3.62
CA ALA A 461 -3.02 16.27 2.77
C ALA A 461 -1.58 16.80 2.95
N LEU A 462 -1.41 18.12 3.06
CA LEU A 462 -0.14 18.77 3.34
C LEU A 462 0.44 18.38 4.70
N ALA A 463 -0.37 18.45 5.75
CA ALA A 463 0.04 18.08 7.10
C ALA A 463 0.45 16.60 7.17
N LEU A 464 -0.29 15.71 6.50
CA LEU A 464 0.04 14.29 6.44
C LEU A 464 1.30 14.01 5.61
N LEU A 465 1.50 14.70 4.48
CA LEU A 465 2.75 14.61 3.70
C LEU A 465 3.96 15.10 4.52
N ALA A 466 3.80 16.21 5.23
CA ALA A 466 4.85 16.70 6.14
C ALA A 466 5.12 15.69 7.26
N ALA A 467 4.09 15.06 7.82
CA ALA A 467 4.25 14.00 8.81
C ALA A 467 5.00 12.78 8.22
N GLN A 468 4.75 12.41 6.96
CA GLN A 468 5.50 11.34 6.28
C GLN A 468 6.97 11.69 6.12
N VAL A 469 7.28 12.94 5.76
CA VAL A 469 8.66 13.41 5.63
C VAL A 469 9.40 13.38 6.97
N LEU A 470 8.71 13.69 8.06
CA LEU A 470 9.31 13.80 9.40
C LEU A 470 9.40 12.46 10.14
N TRP A 471 8.44 11.56 9.94
CA TRP A 471 8.28 10.33 10.73
C TRP A 471 7.96 9.07 9.92
N GLY A 472 7.72 9.20 8.61
CA GLY A 472 7.31 8.09 7.76
C GLY A 472 8.43 7.49 6.92
N ASP A 473 8.06 6.46 6.15
CA ASP A 473 8.90 5.76 5.19
C ASP A 473 8.20 5.69 3.80
N GLU A 474 8.71 4.83 2.91
CA GLU A 474 8.12 4.57 1.59
C GLU A 474 6.66 4.07 1.65
N THR A 475 6.28 3.43 2.75
CA THR A 475 4.92 2.92 2.99
C THR A 475 4.01 3.95 3.66
N GLY A 476 4.56 5.09 4.08
CA GLY A 476 3.84 6.24 4.64
C GLY A 476 4.03 6.40 6.15
N VAL A 477 2.99 6.91 6.83
CA VAL A 477 2.95 7.02 8.31
C VAL A 477 1.91 6.06 8.82
N PHE A 478 2.31 5.08 9.63
CA PHE A 478 1.42 4.02 10.15
C PHE A 478 0.67 3.27 9.04
N ASP A 479 1.37 2.85 7.97
CA ASP A 479 0.81 2.20 6.76
C ASP A 479 -0.24 3.02 5.98
N LEU A 480 -0.34 4.33 6.24
CA LEU A 480 -1.17 5.25 5.48
C LEU A 480 -0.28 6.09 4.58
N GLN A 481 -0.53 6.05 3.28
CA GLN A 481 0.17 6.85 2.26
C GLN A 481 -0.63 8.15 2.00
N PRO A 482 -0.19 9.30 2.54
CA PRO A 482 -0.85 10.59 2.35
C PRO A 482 -0.93 11.04 0.89
N VAL A 483 -0.02 10.53 0.04
CA VAL A 483 0.02 10.86 -1.39
C VAL A 483 -1.30 10.53 -2.10
N GLU A 484 -2.03 9.52 -1.65
CA GLU A 484 -3.33 9.14 -2.24
C GLU A 484 -4.40 10.20 -1.96
N LEU A 485 -4.44 10.76 -0.75
CA LEU A 485 -5.31 11.88 -0.41
C LEU A 485 -4.89 13.14 -1.17
N ALA A 486 -3.58 13.34 -1.34
CA ALA A 486 -3.02 14.45 -2.10
C ALA A 486 -3.51 14.40 -3.56
N LYS A 487 -3.47 13.23 -4.23
CA LYS A 487 -3.99 13.06 -5.60
C LYS A 487 -5.45 13.50 -5.72
N LEU A 488 -6.29 13.13 -4.75
CA LEU A 488 -7.69 13.56 -4.70
C LEU A 488 -7.82 15.08 -4.52
N ALA A 489 -7.04 15.68 -3.60
CA ALA A 489 -7.02 17.11 -3.34
C ALA A 489 -6.62 17.91 -4.61
N LEU A 490 -5.57 17.47 -5.30
CA LEU A 490 -5.11 18.06 -6.56
C LEU A 490 -6.18 17.99 -7.65
N ALA A 491 -6.79 16.82 -7.83
CA ALA A 491 -7.85 16.65 -8.83
C ALA A 491 -9.03 17.59 -8.53
N GLY A 492 -9.45 17.71 -7.26
CA GLY A 492 -10.53 18.60 -6.83
C GLY A 492 -10.20 20.08 -6.99
N LEU A 493 -9.02 20.52 -6.54
CA LEU A 493 -8.56 21.92 -6.64
C LEU A 493 -8.39 22.35 -8.11
N THR A 494 -7.76 21.51 -8.93
CA THR A 494 -7.56 21.80 -10.36
C THR A 494 -8.89 21.85 -11.09
N ALA A 495 -9.79 20.91 -10.80
CA ALA A 495 -11.14 20.92 -11.36
C ALA A 495 -11.91 22.19 -10.99
N HIS A 496 -11.77 22.66 -9.75
CA HIS A 496 -12.37 23.92 -9.30
C HIS A 496 -11.80 25.13 -10.05
N CYS A 497 -10.48 25.21 -10.18
CA CYS A 497 -9.80 26.29 -10.90
C CYS A 497 -10.21 26.35 -12.38
N LEU A 498 -10.24 25.20 -13.06
CA LEU A 498 -10.66 25.11 -14.46
C LEU A 498 -12.16 25.45 -14.63
N ALA A 499 -13.01 25.02 -13.69
CA ALA A 499 -14.43 25.36 -13.69
C ALA A 499 -14.68 26.87 -13.55
N LEU A 500 -13.93 27.54 -12.68
CA LEU A 500 -13.98 29.01 -12.51
C LEU A 500 -13.48 29.74 -13.76
N ARG A 501 -12.35 29.31 -14.34
CA ARG A 501 -11.80 29.91 -15.56
C ARG A 501 -12.79 29.89 -16.72
N MET A 502 -13.49 28.77 -16.92
CA MET A 502 -14.54 28.68 -17.95
C MET A 502 -15.82 29.47 -17.60
N GLY A 503 -16.02 29.83 -16.33
CA GLY A 503 -17.08 30.73 -15.89
C GLY A 503 -16.78 32.20 -16.17
N TRP A 504 -15.52 32.61 -16.08
CA TRP A 504 -15.11 34.00 -16.28
C TRP A 504 -15.16 34.48 -17.74
N SER A 505 -15.17 33.57 -18.72
CA SER A 505 -15.38 33.93 -20.12
C SER A 505 -16.83 34.35 -20.44
N ALA A 506 -17.78 34.15 -19.52
CA ALA A 506 -19.21 34.45 -19.73
C ALA A 506 -19.67 35.80 -19.16
N ASP A 507 -19.04 36.34 -18.11
CA ASP A 507 -19.44 37.61 -17.48
C ASP A 507 -18.24 38.58 -17.41
N HIS A 508 -18.27 39.63 -18.25
CA HIS A 508 -17.21 40.64 -18.38
C HIS A 508 -17.21 41.73 -17.28
N ALA A 509 -18.10 41.70 -16.29
CA ALA A 509 -18.49 42.93 -15.59
C ALA A 509 -17.83 43.24 -14.22
N ALA A 510 -17.00 42.38 -13.61
CA ALA A 510 -16.34 42.75 -12.34
C ALA A 510 -15.02 42.00 -12.11
N ARG A 511 -13.88 42.71 -12.13
CA ARG A 511 -12.54 42.12 -11.98
C ARG A 511 -11.89 42.53 -10.65
N PRO A 512 -11.58 41.58 -9.75
CA PRO A 512 -10.37 41.67 -8.94
C PRO A 512 -9.13 41.54 -9.83
N GLY A 513 -8.02 42.16 -9.43
CA GLY A 513 -6.77 42.23 -10.21
C GLY A 513 -6.23 40.86 -10.66
N LEU A 514 -5.72 40.81 -11.89
CA LEU A 514 -5.17 39.62 -12.56
C LEU A 514 -4.15 38.86 -11.69
N GLY A 515 -3.30 39.56 -10.94
CA GLY A 515 -2.26 38.97 -10.09
C GLY A 515 -2.80 38.16 -8.90
N ALA A 516 -3.78 38.68 -8.17
CA ALA A 516 -4.40 37.96 -7.04
C ALA A 516 -5.23 36.75 -7.52
N ARG A 517 -5.81 36.83 -8.72
CA ARG A 517 -6.47 35.70 -9.39
C ARG A 517 -5.49 34.63 -9.85
N TRP A 518 -4.34 35.03 -10.42
CA TRP A 518 -3.28 34.10 -10.79
C TRP A 518 -2.67 33.41 -9.56
N LEU A 519 -2.41 34.14 -8.47
CA LEU A 519 -1.89 33.53 -7.23
C LEU A 519 -2.88 32.51 -6.62
N ARG A 520 -4.19 32.80 -6.64
CA ARG A 520 -5.25 31.88 -6.17
C ARG A 520 -5.46 30.66 -7.06
N LEU A 521 -5.10 30.73 -8.35
CA LEU A 521 -5.26 29.66 -9.34
C LEU A 521 -3.99 28.81 -9.53
N LEU A 522 -2.82 29.45 -9.49
CA LEU A 522 -1.52 28.83 -9.75
C LEU A 522 -0.87 28.31 -8.46
N GLY A 523 -1.14 28.95 -7.33
CA GLY A 523 -0.58 28.61 -6.03
C GLY A 523 -0.82 27.14 -5.62
N PRO A 524 -2.06 26.61 -5.68
CA PRO A 524 -2.32 25.22 -5.33
C PRO A 524 -1.70 24.21 -6.30
N ALA A 525 -1.62 24.53 -7.59
CA ALA A 525 -0.98 23.67 -8.59
C ALA A 525 0.55 23.67 -8.46
N LEU A 526 1.17 24.84 -8.23
CA LEU A 526 2.60 24.98 -7.99
C LEU A 526 3.03 24.39 -6.65
N LEU A 527 2.25 24.61 -5.60
CA LEU A 527 2.47 23.99 -4.29
C LEU A 527 2.38 22.48 -4.40
N PHE A 528 1.40 21.97 -5.13
CA PHE A 528 1.24 20.53 -5.33
C PHE A 528 2.33 19.91 -6.21
N VAL A 529 2.78 20.59 -7.27
CA VAL A 529 3.94 20.17 -8.07
C VAL A 529 5.22 20.21 -7.24
N ALA A 530 5.39 21.22 -6.39
CA ALA A 530 6.52 21.33 -5.47
C ALA A 530 6.53 20.20 -4.43
N LEU A 531 5.36 19.81 -3.92
CA LEU A 531 5.22 18.74 -2.94
C LEU A 531 5.29 17.35 -3.55
N LEU A 532 4.81 17.19 -4.79
CA LEU A 532 5.06 15.97 -5.55
C LEU A 532 6.56 15.84 -5.81
N GLY A 533 7.20 16.90 -6.30
CA GLY A 533 8.65 16.93 -6.54
C GLY A 533 9.45 16.64 -5.28
N PHE A 534 9.02 17.17 -4.13
CA PHE A 534 9.64 16.91 -2.84
C PHE A 534 9.43 15.46 -2.35
N ALA A 535 8.22 14.91 -2.49
CA ALA A 535 7.92 13.51 -2.18
C ALA A 535 8.65 12.53 -3.12
N LEU A 536 8.85 12.92 -4.39
CA LEU A 536 9.52 12.15 -5.44
C LEU A 536 11.05 12.16 -5.36
N VAL A 537 11.63 13.16 -4.69
CA VAL A 537 13.06 13.16 -4.36
C VAL A 537 13.34 12.28 -3.14
N GLN A 538 12.33 11.98 -2.31
CA GLN A 538 12.44 11.06 -1.18
C GLN A 538 12.13 9.60 -1.52
N VAL A 539 11.17 9.36 -2.41
CA VAL A 539 10.77 8.01 -2.83
C VAL A 539 11.50 7.73 -4.14
N ASP A 540 12.45 6.81 -4.13
CA ASP A 540 13.32 6.43 -5.26
C ASP A 540 12.55 5.79 -6.46
N ASP A 541 11.38 6.30 -6.86
CA ASP A 541 10.46 5.79 -7.90
C ASP A 541 9.97 6.90 -8.86
N TYR A 542 9.96 6.63 -10.18
CA TYR A 542 9.48 7.55 -11.22
C TYR A 542 7.96 7.57 -11.37
N SER A 543 7.28 6.58 -10.82
CA SER A 543 5.88 6.36 -11.08
C SER A 543 4.97 7.55 -10.75
N PRO A 544 5.20 8.37 -9.68
CA PRO A 544 4.36 9.54 -9.45
C PRO A 544 4.59 10.69 -10.46
N LEU A 545 5.78 10.80 -11.07
CA LEU A 545 6.03 11.75 -12.16
C LEU A 545 5.22 11.39 -13.41
N ILE A 546 5.25 10.10 -13.78
CA ILE A 546 4.47 9.61 -14.92
C ILE A 546 2.98 9.78 -14.63
N LEU A 547 2.52 9.44 -13.42
CA LEU A 547 1.12 9.61 -13.03
C LEU A 547 0.65 11.05 -13.17
N LEU A 548 1.43 12.05 -12.71
CA LEU A 548 1.03 13.44 -12.97
C LEU A 548 1.32 14.01 -14.35
N LEU A 549 2.23 13.45 -15.13
CA LEU A 549 2.29 13.74 -16.57
C LEU A 549 0.99 13.30 -17.26
N LEU A 550 0.54 12.07 -17.01
CA LEU A 550 -0.70 11.52 -17.59
C LEU A 550 -1.92 12.31 -17.12
N TRP A 551 -2.00 12.64 -15.84
CA TRP A 551 -3.07 13.46 -15.28
C TRP A 551 -3.09 14.88 -15.85
N ALA A 552 -1.95 15.56 -15.90
CA ALA A 552 -1.86 16.92 -16.43
C ALA A 552 -2.19 16.95 -17.91
N GLY A 553 -1.69 15.98 -18.69
CA GLY A 553 -2.01 15.83 -20.10
C GLY A 553 -3.50 15.59 -20.34
N ALA A 554 -4.13 14.70 -19.56
CA ALA A 554 -5.56 14.42 -19.67
C ALA A 554 -6.43 15.64 -19.32
N LEU A 555 -6.08 16.40 -18.26
CA LEU A 555 -6.79 17.63 -17.92
C LEU A 555 -6.58 18.75 -18.94
N ALA A 556 -5.36 18.88 -19.48
CA ALA A 556 -5.06 19.84 -20.55
C ALA A 556 -5.88 19.51 -21.81
N LEU A 557 -5.98 18.23 -22.17
CA LEU A 557 -6.79 17.77 -23.28
C LEU A 557 -8.28 18.04 -23.02
N ALA A 558 -8.80 17.68 -21.84
CA ALA A 558 -10.18 17.95 -21.47
C ALA A 558 -10.51 19.46 -21.51
N TYR A 559 -9.59 20.31 -21.05
CA TYR A 559 -9.72 21.75 -21.11
C TYR A 559 -9.69 22.27 -22.57
N ALA A 560 -8.78 21.77 -23.40
CA ALA A 560 -8.70 22.12 -24.82
C ALA A 560 -9.99 21.75 -25.56
N LEU A 561 -10.53 20.55 -25.31
CA LEU A 561 -11.81 20.09 -25.87
C LEU A 561 -12.98 20.95 -25.38
N ALA A 562 -13.06 21.24 -24.08
CA ALA A 562 -14.12 22.06 -23.51
C ALA A 562 -14.10 23.51 -24.03
N THR A 563 -12.91 24.05 -24.33
CA THR A 563 -12.71 25.39 -24.93
C THR A 563 -12.65 25.39 -26.46
N ARG A 564 -12.90 24.24 -27.10
CA ARG A 564 -12.87 24.05 -28.57
C ARG A 564 -11.54 24.41 -29.24
N ARG A 565 -10.42 24.35 -28.51
CA ARG A 565 -9.06 24.57 -29.03
C ARG A 565 -8.54 23.31 -29.72
N ARG A 566 -8.99 23.08 -30.95
CA ARG A 566 -8.74 21.85 -31.73
C ARG A 566 -7.25 21.57 -31.94
N TRP A 567 -6.45 22.59 -32.24
CA TRP A 567 -5.01 22.43 -32.44
C TRP A 567 -4.27 22.01 -31.16
N SER A 568 -4.61 22.61 -30.02
CA SER A 568 -4.05 22.19 -28.73
C SER A 568 -4.44 20.74 -28.40
N ALA A 569 -5.69 20.35 -28.68
CA ALA A 569 -6.11 18.96 -28.51
C ALA A 569 -5.35 18.01 -29.44
N ALA A 570 -5.19 18.36 -30.72
CA ALA A 570 -4.44 17.57 -31.69
C ALA A 570 -2.97 17.41 -31.29
N LEU A 571 -2.31 18.49 -30.84
CA LEU A 571 -0.93 18.45 -30.37
C LEU A 571 -0.75 17.56 -29.14
N LEU A 572 -1.65 17.67 -28.15
CA LEU A 572 -1.62 16.83 -26.95
C LEU A 572 -1.86 15.35 -27.29
N SER A 573 -2.80 15.06 -28.19
CA SER A 573 -3.04 13.70 -28.68
C SER A 573 -1.83 13.16 -29.46
N ALA A 574 -1.20 13.96 -30.31
CA ALA A 574 0.01 13.58 -31.03
C ALA A 574 1.17 13.30 -30.08
N ALA A 575 1.37 14.14 -29.06
CA ALA A 575 2.38 13.92 -28.03
C ALA A 575 2.14 12.62 -27.24
N ALA A 576 0.89 12.31 -26.90
CA ALA A 576 0.53 11.05 -26.22
C ALA A 576 0.83 9.83 -27.11
N LEU A 577 0.49 9.90 -28.41
CA LEU A 577 0.80 8.85 -29.38
C LEU A 577 2.32 8.68 -29.56
N ALA A 578 3.06 9.78 -29.67
CA ALA A 578 4.52 9.75 -29.75
C ALA A 578 5.14 9.11 -28.50
N GLY A 579 4.63 9.41 -27.30
CA GLY A 579 5.05 8.75 -26.07
C GLY A 579 4.78 7.25 -26.06
N ALA A 580 3.63 6.82 -26.57
CA ALA A 580 3.31 5.39 -26.71
C ALA A 580 4.22 4.66 -27.71
N VAL A 581 4.63 5.33 -28.79
CA VAL A 581 5.59 4.79 -29.78
C VAL A 581 7.04 4.81 -29.25
N ALA A 582 7.38 5.75 -28.37
CA ALA A 582 8.72 5.84 -27.77
C ALA A 582 9.07 4.61 -26.92
N VAL A 583 8.09 3.98 -26.27
CA VAL A 583 8.31 2.79 -25.43
C VAL A 583 8.87 1.59 -26.23
N PRO A 584 8.21 1.09 -27.28
CA PRO A 584 8.78 0.02 -28.10
C PRO A 584 10.06 0.46 -28.84
N ALA A 585 10.19 1.75 -29.19
CA ALA A 585 11.43 2.25 -29.79
C ALA A 585 12.62 2.17 -28.81
N LEU A 586 12.42 2.51 -27.53
CA LEU A 586 13.42 2.32 -26.48
C LEU A 586 13.75 0.84 -26.28
N HIS A 587 12.74 -0.03 -26.32
CA HIS A 587 12.93 -1.47 -26.22
C HIS A 587 13.75 -2.04 -27.38
N ALA A 588 13.58 -1.49 -28.58
CA ALA A 588 14.37 -1.87 -29.76
C ALA A 588 15.80 -1.29 -29.73
N ALA A 589 16.02 -0.16 -29.05
CA ALA A 589 17.33 0.47 -28.94
C ALA A 589 18.30 -0.25 -27.97
N GLY A 590 17.79 -1.07 -27.05
CA GLY A 590 18.60 -1.84 -26.10
C GLY A 590 19.22 -1.01 -24.96
N SER A 591 19.94 -1.67 -24.05
CA SER A 591 20.49 -1.05 -22.82
C SER A 591 21.81 -0.32 -23.01
N ASP A 592 22.54 -0.56 -24.11
CA ASP A 592 23.95 -0.18 -24.28
C ASP A 592 24.21 1.34 -24.33
N GLY A 593 23.18 2.15 -24.58
CA GLY A 593 23.26 3.62 -24.64
C GLY A 593 22.83 4.35 -23.36
N LEU A 594 22.37 3.64 -22.32
CA LEU A 594 21.82 4.26 -21.12
C LEU A 594 22.93 4.55 -20.09
N PRO A 595 22.97 5.76 -19.50
CA PRO A 595 23.98 6.10 -18.49
C PRO A 595 23.84 5.21 -17.26
N ALA A 596 24.96 4.66 -16.78
CA ALA A 596 25.08 3.92 -15.52
C ALA A 596 24.87 4.85 -14.31
N SER A 597 23.61 5.18 -14.09
CA SER A 597 23.12 6.01 -13.00
C SER A 597 22.03 5.22 -12.29
N PHE A 598 21.81 5.47 -11.01
CA PHE A 598 20.72 4.82 -10.24
C PHE A 598 19.37 4.82 -11.00
N TYR A 599 19.14 5.88 -11.75
CA TYR A 599 17.97 6.13 -12.56
C TYR A 599 17.99 5.41 -13.91
N GLY A 600 19.16 5.21 -14.52
CA GLY A 600 19.38 4.38 -15.70
C GLY A 600 19.37 2.89 -15.39
N ASP A 601 19.80 2.46 -14.19
CA ASP A 601 19.86 1.05 -13.78
C ASP A 601 18.48 0.37 -13.88
N ARG A 602 17.39 1.05 -13.50
CA ARG A 602 16.02 0.50 -13.64
C ARG A 602 15.64 0.25 -15.11
N PHE A 603 16.07 1.12 -16.01
CA PHE A 603 15.81 0.95 -17.44
C PHE A 603 16.73 -0.12 -18.04
N GLN A 604 17.99 -0.21 -17.60
CA GLN A 604 18.91 -1.29 -17.99
C GLN A 604 18.39 -2.67 -17.55
N VAL A 605 17.96 -2.79 -16.28
CA VAL A 605 17.33 -4.00 -15.73
C VAL A 605 16.04 -4.35 -16.48
N TRP A 606 15.23 -3.37 -16.86
CA TRP A 606 14.01 -3.61 -17.63
C TRP A 606 14.31 -4.10 -19.06
N LEU A 607 15.29 -3.51 -19.73
CA LEU A 607 15.65 -3.86 -21.11
C LEU A 607 16.44 -5.17 -21.20
N ALA A 608 17.21 -5.52 -20.17
CA ALA A 608 18.05 -6.71 -20.14
C ALA A 608 18.04 -7.38 -18.74
N PRO A 609 16.90 -7.91 -18.27
CA PRO A 609 16.76 -8.43 -16.90
C PRO A 609 17.70 -9.61 -16.60
N ASP A 610 18.03 -10.42 -17.60
CA ASP A 610 18.95 -11.56 -17.48
C ASP A 610 20.39 -11.15 -17.12
N LEU A 611 20.81 -9.95 -17.54
CA LEU A 611 22.12 -9.39 -17.20
C LEU A 611 22.19 -8.87 -15.75
N HIS A 612 21.04 -8.83 -15.07
CA HIS A 612 20.88 -8.28 -13.74
C HIS A 612 20.17 -9.28 -12.81
N PRO A 613 20.80 -10.42 -12.48
CA PRO A 613 20.12 -11.56 -11.85
C PRO A 613 19.48 -11.27 -10.49
N HIS A 614 20.00 -10.30 -9.73
CA HIS A 614 19.44 -9.94 -8.42
C HIS A 614 18.31 -8.90 -8.52
N THR A 615 18.45 -7.88 -9.37
CA THR A 615 17.47 -6.78 -9.48
C THR A 615 16.39 -7.06 -10.53
N GLY A 616 16.68 -7.88 -11.54
CA GLY A 616 15.74 -8.34 -12.57
C GLY A 616 14.90 -9.55 -12.16
N GLN A 617 15.21 -10.20 -11.03
CA GLN A 617 14.54 -11.41 -10.56
C GLN A 617 13.02 -11.28 -10.51
N GLN A 618 12.51 -10.14 -10.03
CA GLN A 618 11.06 -9.90 -9.93
C GLN A 618 10.37 -9.94 -11.30
N LEU A 619 11.00 -9.34 -12.32
CA LEU A 619 10.48 -9.30 -13.68
C LEU A 619 10.50 -10.70 -14.31
N LEU A 620 11.61 -11.43 -14.14
CA LEU A 620 11.76 -12.80 -14.65
C LEU A 620 10.76 -13.77 -14.02
N GLN A 621 10.59 -13.71 -12.69
CA GLN A 621 9.61 -14.55 -11.98
C GLN A 621 8.17 -14.18 -12.35
N GLY A 622 7.87 -12.89 -12.50
CA GLY A 622 6.56 -12.42 -12.96
C GLY A 622 6.23 -12.92 -14.37
N GLY A 623 7.18 -12.78 -15.31
CA GLY A 623 7.03 -13.28 -16.68
C GLY A 623 6.85 -14.80 -16.73
N ALA A 624 7.64 -15.56 -15.96
CA ALA A 624 7.52 -17.01 -15.87
C ALA A 624 6.15 -17.44 -15.31
N ALA A 625 5.63 -16.75 -14.29
CA ALA A 625 4.33 -17.05 -13.71
C ALA A 625 3.19 -16.76 -14.71
N ILE A 626 3.26 -15.66 -15.45
CA ILE A 626 2.28 -15.34 -16.51
C ILE A 626 2.29 -16.41 -17.60
N ALA A 627 3.48 -16.82 -18.05
CA ALA A 627 3.62 -17.87 -19.06
C ALA A 627 3.02 -19.20 -18.59
N GLN A 628 3.23 -19.58 -17.32
CA GLN A 628 2.64 -20.77 -16.71
C GLN A 628 1.10 -20.74 -16.65
N GLY A 629 0.50 -19.55 -16.53
CA GLY A 629 -0.96 -19.39 -16.50
C GLY A 629 -1.65 -19.69 -17.84
N GLY A 630 -0.97 -19.56 -18.98
CA GLY A 630 -1.57 -19.79 -20.30
C GLY A 630 -2.89 -19.04 -20.52
N TRP A 631 -3.81 -19.63 -21.29
CA TRP A 631 -5.12 -19.00 -21.59
C TRP A 631 -6.13 -19.10 -20.44
N LEU A 632 -6.12 -20.22 -19.72
CA LEU A 632 -7.17 -20.60 -18.77
C LEU A 632 -6.66 -20.75 -17.33
N GLY A 633 -5.46 -20.29 -17.00
CA GLY A 633 -4.85 -20.43 -15.68
C GLY A 633 -4.12 -21.76 -15.54
N THR A 634 -3.32 -21.87 -14.47
CA THR A 634 -2.52 -23.08 -14.19
C THR A 634 -3.34 -24.36 -14.01
N ASP A 635 -4.63 -24.26 -13.70
CA ASP A 635 -5.52 -25.41 -13.58
C ASP A 635 -6.39 -25.67 -14.82
N GLY A 636 -6.22 -24.87 -15.87
CA GLY A 636 -6.96 -24.99 -17.13
C GLY A 636 -8.44 -24.59 -17.07
N VAL A 637 -8.96 -24.13 -15.92
CA VAL A 637 -10.39 -23.81 -15.71
C VAL A 637 -10.58 -22.50 -14.95
N LEU A 638 -9.80 -21.48 -15.31
CA LEU A 638 -9.82 -20.12 -14.76
C LEU A 638 -9.60 -20.09 -13.24
N GLY A 639 -8.75 -20.96 -12.71
CA GLY A 639 -8.44 -21.01 -11.28
C GLY A 639 -9.53 -21.68 -10.44
N LEU A 640 -10.64 -22.17 -11.02
CA LEU A 640 -11.77 -22.72 -10.28
C LEU A 640 -11.45 -24.04 -9.56
N ALA A 641 -10.58 -24.89 -10.14
CA ALA A 641 -10.23 -26.17 -9.53
C ALA A 641 -9.20 -26.01 -8.41
N SER A 642 -8.36 -24.99 -8.55
CA SER A 642 -7.28 -24.69 -7.62
C SER A 642 -7.68 -23.68 -6.53
N MET A 643 -8.80 -22.97 -6.69
CA MET A 643 -9.35 -21.98 -5.75
C MET A 643 -9.42 -22.49 -4.30
N GLY A 644 -8.89 -21.70 -3.37
CA GLY A 644 -8.79 -22.03 -1.94
C GLY A 644 -7.65 -23.00 -1.60
N ARG A 645 -6.92 -23.52 -2.59
CA ARG A 645 -5.73 -24.38 -2.41
C ARG A 645 -4.46 -23.55 -2.59
N GLY A 646 -3.29 -24.21 -2.58
CA GLY A 646 -1.98 -23.56 -2.72
C GLY A 646 -1.91 -22.57 -3.90
N ALA A 647 -1.30 -21.41 -3.66
CA ALA A 647 -1.19 -20.32 -4.65
C ALA A 647 -0.01 -20.49 -5.63
N GLY A 648 0.69 -21.63 -5.58
CA GLY A 648 1.70 -22.03 -6.55
C GLY A 648 3.00 -21.24 -6.49
N SER A 649 3.77 -21.29 -7.57
CA SER A 649 5.08 -20.63 -7.73
C SER A 649 4.99 -19.11 -7.69
N ALA A 650 3.85 -18.53 -8.04
CA ALA A 650 3.62 -17.09 -8.07
C ALA A 650 3.82 -16.40 -6.70
N LEU A 651 3.67 -17.13 -5.58
CA LEU A 651 3.97 -16.61 -4.24
C LEU A 651 5.45 -16.26 -4.02
N ALA A 652 6.35 -16.83 -4.83
CA ALA A 652 7.77 -16.52 -4.75
C ALA A 652 8.09 -15.12 -5.30
N ILE A 653 7.18 -14.52 -6.07
CA ILE A 653 7.36 -13.18 -6.62
C ILE A 653 7.36 -12.16 -5.46
N PRO A 654 8.42 -11.38 -5.28
CA PRO A 654 8.43 -10.31 -4.27
C PRO A 654 7.31 -9.30 -4.51
N ALA A 655 6.63 -8.88 -3.43
CA ALA A 655 5.50 -7.93 -3.49
C ALA A 655 4.33 -8.38 -4.39
N VAL A 656 4.12 -9.69 -4.56
CA VAL A 656 3.02 -10.27 -5.35
C VAL A 656 1.62 -9.78 -4.95
N GLN A 657 1.41 -9.42 -3.68
CA GLN A 657 0.12 -8.91 -3.21
C GLN A 657 -0.16 -7.46 -3.64
N ASP A 658 0.88 -6.73 -4.07
CA ASP A 658 0.83 -5.30 -4.39
C ASP A 658 1.17 -5.08 -5.86
N ASP A 659 2.44 -4.88 -6.20
CA ASP A 659 2.90 -4.49 -7.53
C ASP A 659 2.73 -5.59 -8.57
N PHE A 660 2.93 -6.85 -8.16
CA PHE A 660 2.84 -8.03 -9.03
C PHE A 660 1.52 -8.81 -8.89
N ALA A 661 0.48 -8.16 -8.34
CA ALA A 661 -0.85 -8.76 -8.25
C ALA A 661 -1.43 -9.17 -9.63
N PRO A 662 -1.22 -8.42 -10.74
CA PRO A 662 -1.61 -8.88 -12.06
C PRO A 662 -0.91 -10.16 -12.52
N ALA A 663 0.39 -10.35 -12.23
CA ALA A 663 1.11 -11.58 -12.57
C ALA A 663 0.52 -12.78 -11.84
N PHE A 664 0.21 -12.65 -10.55
CA PHE A 664 -0.52 -13.70 -9.81
C PHE A 664 -1.89 -13.98 -10.42
N PHE A 665 -2.65 -12.93 -10.75
CA PHE A 665 -3.98 -13.07 -11.33
C PHE A 665 -3.95 -13.80 -12.68
N LEU A 666 -2.98 -13.48 -13.55
CA LEU A 666 -2.78 -14.15 -14.84
C LEU A 666 -2.27 -15.58 -14.67
N HIS A 667 -1.36 -15.83 -13.74
CA HIS A 667 -0.95 -17.19 -13.37
C HIS A 667 -2.17 -18.03 -12.95
N ARG A 668 -3.02 -17.47 -12.09
CA ARG A 668 -4.17 -18.18 -11.53
C ARG A 668 -5.33 -18.37 -12.50
N HIS A 669 -5.71 -17.32 -13.23
CA HIS A 669 -6.93 -17.28 -14.03
C HIS A 669 -6.67 -17.23 -15.55
N GLY A 670 -5.41 -17.21 -15.97
CA GLY A 670 -5.01 -17.15 -17.37
C GLY A 670 -5.29 -15.82 -18.05
N LEU A 671 -4.92 -15.76 -19.32
CA LEU A 671 -5.15 -14.60 -20.17
C LEU A 671 -6.64 -14.25 -20.30
N LEU A 672 -7.53 -15.23 -20.39
CA LEU A 672 -8.98 -14.96 -20.48
C LEU A 672 -9.50 -14.25 -19.23
N GLY A 673 -9.09 -14.70 -18.04
CA GLY A 673 -9.38 -13.99 -16.79
C GLY A 673 -8.83 -12.56 -16.81
N GLY A 674 -7.58 -12.39 -17.25
CA GLY A 674 -6.95 -11.08 -17.41
C GLY A 674 -7.72 -10.13 -18.34
N LEU A 675 -8.20 -10.63 -19.48
CA LEU A 675 -9.00 -9.87 -20.45
C LEU A 675 -10.36 -9.46 -19.86
N LEU A 676 -11.02 -10.35 -19.11
CA LEU A 676 -12.28 -10.01 -18.43
C LEU A 676 -12.07 -8.92 -17.36
N LEU A 677 -10.99 -9.02 -16.59
CA LEU A 677 -10.59 -8.02 -15.61
C LEU A 677 -10.31 -6.66 -16.30
N TRP A 678 -9.56 -6.69 -17.41
CA TRP A 678 -9.24 -5.50 -18.20
C TRP A 678 -10.50 -4.85 -18.81
N CYS A 679 -11.46 -5.64 -19.30
CA CYS A 679 -12.76 -5.15 -19.77
C CYS A 679 -13.53 -4.41 -18.68
N LEU A 680 -13.55 -4.94 -17.45
CA LEU A 680 -14.19 -4.27 -16.31
C LEU A 680 -13.46 -2.96 -15.95
N GLN A 681 -12.13 -2.96 -15.97
CA GLN A 681 -11.32 -1.76 -15.73
C GLN A 681 -11.57 -0.68 -16.79
N ALA A 682 -11.61 -1.08 -18.07
CA ALA A 682 -11.98 -0.21 -19.18
C ALA A 682 -13.41 0.35 -19.01
N ALA A 683 -14.36 -0.47 -18.55
CA ALA A 683 -15.73 -0.02 -18.26
C ALA A 683 -15.79 1.02 -17.13
N VAL A 684 -14.93 0.92 -16.10
CA VAL A 684 -14.78 1.96 -15.07
C VAL A 684 -14.34 3.28 -15.70
N LEU A 685 -13.23 3.26 -16.46
CA LEU A 685 -12.69 4.46 -17.10
C LEU A 685 -13.70 5.09 -18.07
N ALA A 686 -14.31 4.26 -18.94
CA ALA A 686 -15.34 4.70 -19.88
C ALA A 686 -16.55 5.30 -19.17
N GLY A 687 -17.01 4.69 -18.07
CA GLY A 687 -18.13 5.19 -17.27
C GLY A 687 -17.83 6.54 -16.58
N LEU A 688 -16.60 6.73 -16.08
CA LEU A 688 -16.16 8.00 -15.50
C LEU A 688 -16.07 9.09 -16.57
N CYS A 689 -15.42 8.80 -17.71
CA CYS A 689 -15.32 9.71 -18.86
C CYS A 689 -16.70 10.07 -19.42
N HIS A 690 -17.60 9.10 -19.56
CA HIS A 690 -18.97 9.34 -20.00
C HIS A 690 -19.72 10.28 -19.06
N ALA A 691 -19.61 10.04 -17.74
CA ALA A 691 -20.20 10.94 -16.74
C ALA A 691 -19.56 12.34 -16.77
N ALA A 692 -18.26 12.45 -17.02
CA ALA A 692 -17.58 13.73 -17.18
C ALA A 692 -18.10 14.49 -18.41
N VAL A 693 -18.18 13.83 -19.58
CA VAL A 693 -18.70 14.43 -20.82
C VAL A 693 -20.15 14.86 -20.67
N ARG A 694 -21.01 14.03 -20.06
CA ARG A 694 -22.40 14.40 -19.77
C ARG A 694 -22.48 15.65 -18.89
N SER A 695 -21.62 15.73 -17.87
CA SER A 695 -21.56 16.91 -16.98
C SER A 695 -21.08 18.16 -17.73
N ALA A 696 -20.07 18.02 -18.61
CA ALA A 696 -19.59 19.11 -19.44
C ALA A 696 -20.67 19.64 -20.41
N ARG A 697 -21.43 18.73 -21.05
CA ARG A 697 -22.56 19.10 -21.91
C ARG A 697 -23.66 19.83 -21.14
N ALA A 698 -24.04 19.31 -19.98
CA ALA A 698 -25.04 19.96 -19.12
C ALA A 698 -24.59 21.37 -18.68
N ALA A 699 -23.28 21.58 -18.47
CA ALA A 699 -22.75 22.90 -18.17
C ALA A 699 -22.84 23.89 -19.35
N GLY A 700 -22.79 23.38 -20.59
CA GLY A 700 -22.90 24.19 -21.80
C GLY A 700 -24.32 24.69 -22.07
N THR A 701 -25.32 23.97 -21.60
CA THR A 701 -26.75 24.31 -21.78
C THR A 701 -27.38 24.98 -20.56
N SER A 702 -26.62 25.20 -19.49
CA SER A 702 -27.12 25.79 -18.24
C SER A 702 -27.18 27.31 -18.29
N CYS A 703 -28.34 27.91 -18.04
CA CYS A 703 -28.55 29.37 -18.05
C CYS A 703 -28.05 30.11 -16.78
N GLY A 704 -27.43 29.41 -15.81
CA GLY A 704 -27.00 30.01 -14.55
C GLY A 704 -25.58 29.61 -14.15
N PHE A 705 -24.76 30.61 -13.77
CA PHE A 705 -23.36 30.43 -13.37
C PHE A 705 -23.18 29.30 -12.35
N ARG A 706 -24.00 29.27 -11.29
CA ARG A 706 -23.87 28.27 -10.21
C ARG A 706 -24.11 26.83 -10.69
N VAL A 707 -25.04 26.63 -11.63
CA VAL A 707 -25.36 25.30 -12.16
C VAL A 707 -24.26 24.87 -13.14
N ALA A 708 -23.86 25.78 -14.03
CA ALA A 708 -22.78 25.55 -15.00
C ALA A 708 -21.44 25.27 -14.30
N TRP A 709 -21.09 26.05 -13.28
CA TRP A 709 -19.87 25.86 -12.49
C TRP A 709 -19.82 24.50 -11.82
N ARG A 710 -20.91 24.04 -11.17
CA ARG A 710 -20.94 22.70 -10.56
C ARG A 710 -20.79 21.58 -11.57
N ALA A 711 -21.46 21.70 -12.71
CA ALA A 711 -21.39 20.71 -13.77
C ALA A 711 -19.97 20.65 -14.38
N ARG A 712 -19.27 21.79 -14.52
CA ARG A 712 -17.85 21.85 -14.93
C ARG A 712 -16.91 21.28 -13.87
N LEU A 713 -17.10 21.63 -12.60
CA LEU A 713 -16.34 21.11 -11.48
C LEU A 713 -16.42 19.58 -11.47
N HIS A 714 -17.64 19.03 -11.58
CA HIS A 714 -17.86 17.59 -11.63
C HIS A 714 -17.21 16.95 -12.87
N ALA A 715 -17.32 17.58 -14.05
CA ALA A 715 -16.67 17.10 -15.27
C ALA A 715 -15.15 16.99 -15.14
N PHE A 716 -14.48 18.04 -14.68
CA PHE A 716 -13.03 18.03 -14.52
C PHE A 716 -12.56 17.14 -13.37
N ALA A 717 -13.33 17.05 -12.27
CA ALA A 717 -12.99 16.17 -11.15
C ALA A 717 -13.03 14.69 -11.57
N LEU A 718 -14.07 14.28 -12.32
CA LEU A 718 -14.17 12.92 -12.85
C LEU A 718 -13.11 12.63 -13.91
N CYS A 719 -12.77 13.59 -14.78
CA CYS A 719 -11.70 13.44 -15.75
C CYS A 719 -10.32 13.28 -15.07
N GLY A 720 -10.01 14.14 -14.10
CA GLY A 720 -8.78 14.02 -13.31
C GLY A 720 -8.72 12.70 -12.54
N GLY A 721 -9.83 12.29 -11.91
CA GLY A 721 -9.92 11.00 -11.23
C GLY A 721 -9.70 9.81 -12.17
N ALA A 722 -10.36 9.82 -13.33
CA ALA A 722 -10.20 8.79 -14.36
C ALA A 722 -8.76 8.71 -14.88
N SER A 723 -8.08 9.85 -15.03
CA SER A 723 -6.69 9.87 -15.50
C SER A 723 -5.70 9.25 -14.50
N PHE A 724 -5.90 9.45 -13.20
CA PHE A 724 -5.09 8.79 -12.18
C PHE A 724 -5.36 7.29 -12.13
N ILE A 725 -6.63 6.85 -12.14
CA ILE A 725 -6.96 5.41 -12.23
C ILE A 725 -6.32 4.82 -13.49
N GLY A 726 -6.49 5.46 -14.64
CA GLY A 726 -5.91 5.02 -15.91
C GLY A 726 -4.39 4.92 -15.85
N GLY A 727 -3.72 5.88 -15.21
CA GLY A 727 -2.28 5.85 -14.99
C GLY A 727 -1.82 4.69 -14.10
N HIS A 728 -2.51 4.42 -12.99
CA HIS A 728 -2.22 3.27 -12.12
C HIS A 728 -2.38 1.95 -12.87
N LEU A 729 -3.48 1.80 -13.62
CA LEU A 729 -3.74 0.61 -14.43
C LEU A 729 -2.67 0.43 -15.51
N LEU A 730 -2.29 1.50 -16.21
CA LEU A 730 -1.26 1.48 -17.26
C LEU A 730 0.11 1.10 -16.70
N LEU A 731 0.51 1.68 -15.58
CA LEU A 731 1.81 1.40 -14.96
C LEU A 731 1.88 -0.02 -14.38
N SER A 732 0.82 -0.48 -13.72
CA SER A 732 0.79 -1.81 -13.11
C SER A 732 0.71 -2.92 -14.16
N TRP A 733 -0.18 -2.82 -15.16
CA TRP A 733 -0.17 -3.74 -16.29
C TRP A 733 1.14 -3.67 -17.07
N GLY A 734 1.65 -2.47 -17.32
CA GLY A 734 2.88 -2.27 -18.05
C GLY A 734 4.09 -2.90 -17.34
N THR A 735 4.16 -2.80 -16.01
CA THR A 735 5.21 -3.45 -15.20
C THR A 735 5.12 -4.98 -15.30
N ASN A 736 3.92 -5.54 -15.12
CA ASN A 736 3.72 -6.99 -15.09
C ASN A 736 3.91 -7.64 -16.46
N LEU A 737 3.59 -6.91 -17.54
CA LEU A 737 3.78 -7.37 -18.92
C LEU A 737 5.15 -6.96 -19.50
N ALA A 738 6.07 -6.45 -18.68
CA ALA A 738 7.38 -5.96 -19.09
C ALA A 738 7.36 -4.87 -20.19
N ILE A 739 6.26 -4.11 -20.32
CA ILE A 739 6.13 -2.99 -21.27
C ILE A 739 6.84 -1.73 -20.74
N VAL A 740 6.89 -1.56 -19.42
CA VAL A 740 7.62 -0.46 -18.77
C VAL A 740 8.45 -1.01 -17.60
N PRO A 741 9.47 -0.29 -17.11
CA PRO A 741 10.26 -0.73 -15.96
C PRO A 741 9.40 -0.96 -14.72
N VAL A 742 9.95 -1.72 -13.76
CA VAL A 742 9.30 -1.95 -12.47
C VAL A 742 9.12 -0.64 -11.71
N MET A 743 7.85 -0.29 -11.52
CA MET A 743 7.36 0.97 -10.96
C MET A 743 6.39 0.58 -9.83
N GLY A 744 6.65 0.98 -8.59
CA GLY A 744 5.99 0.44 -7.38
C GLY A 744 4.56 0.95 -7.18
N GLN A 745 3.70 0.75 -8.18
CA GLN A 745 2.33 1.23 -8.16
C GLN A 745 1.33 0.10 -7.97
N PRO A 746 0.48 0.19 -6.92
CA PRO A 746 -0.54 -0.81 -6.67
C PRO A 746 -1.57 -0.81 -7.80
N MET A 747 -1.96 -2.02 -8.22
CA MET A 747 -3.04 -2.22 -9.18
C MET A 747 -4.39 -1.81 -8.57
N SER A 748 -5.04 -0.78 -9.13
CA SER A 748 -6.37 -0.35 -8.67
C SER A 748 -7.35 -1.53 -8.70
N PHE A 749 -8.12 -1.68 -7.61
CA PHE A 749 -9.12 -2.73 -7.38
C PHE A 749 -8.62 -4.17 -7.20
N LEU A 750 -7.35 -4.49 -7.46
CA LEU A 750 -6.81 -5.86 -7.34
C LEU A 750 -5.83 -6.00 -6.17
N SER A 751 -4.88 -5.07 -6.05
CA SER A 751 -3.79 -5.10 -5.07
C SER A 751 -4.22 -4.74 -3.64
N ALA A 752 -3.36 -5.03 -2.66
CA ALA A 752 -3.56 -4.67 -1.26
C ALA A 752 -3.19 -3.20 -0.92
N GLY A 753 -3.35 -2.28 -1.89
CA GLY A 753 -3.12 -0.84 -1.76
C GLY A 753 -4.18 -0.10 -0.93
N GLY A 754 -4.22 -0.35 0.38
CA GLY A 754 -5.28 0.15 1.27
C GLY A 754 -5.48 1.67 1.27
N SER A 755 -4.40 2.45 1.18
CA SER A 755 -4.47 3.91 1.13
C SER A 755 -5.11 4.42 -0.16
N HIS A 756 -4.80 3.78 -1.30
CA HIS A 756 -5.38 4.10 -2.60
C HIS A 756 -6.88 3.79 -2.61
N LEU A 757 -7.28 2.68 -2.01
CA LEU A 757 -8.69 2.33 -1.83
C LEU A 757 -9.46 3.39 -1.01
N LEU A 758 -8.97 3.71 0.19
CA LEU A 758 -9.67 4.56 1.15
C LEU A 758 -9.66 6.04 0.77
N PHE A 759 -8.52 6.57 0.34
CA PHE A 759 -8.35 8.01 0.12
C PHE A 759 -8.57 8.44 -1.33
N PHE A 760 -8.61 7.51 -2.28
CA PHE A 760 -8.77 7.85 -3.70
C PHE A 760 -9.98 7.17 -4.36
N LEU A 761 -10.03 5.84 -4.43
CA LEU A 761 -11.06 5.11 -5.18
C LEU A 761 -12.47 5.33 -4.62
N LEU A 762 -12.69 5.09 -3.33
CA LEU A 762 -14.02 5.20 -2.71
C LEU A 762 -14.56 6.65 -2.70
N PRO A 763 -13.76 7.69 -2.38
CA PRO A 763 -14.18 9.07 -2.55
C PRO A 763 -14.53 9.42 -4.00
N LEU A 764 -13.75 8.99 -4.99
CA LEU A 764 -14.03 9.26 -6.40
C LEU A 764 -15.33 8.59 -6.87
N LEU A 765 -15.58 7.34 -6.46
CA LEU A 765 -16.84 6.65 -6.73
C LEU A 765 -18.02 7.35 -6.03
N GLY A 766 -17.80 7.85 -4.82
CA GLY A 766 -18.76 8.72 -4.14
C GLY A 766 -19.10 9.94 -5.00
N ILE A 767 -18.09 10.67 -5.47
CA ILE A 767 -18.27 11.88 -6.31
C ILE A 767 -19.05 11.53 -7.58
N HIS A 768 -18.69 10.44 -8.25
CA HIS A 768 -19.40 9.94 -9.43
C HIS A 768 -20.87 9.64 -9.14
N ALA A 769 -21.16 8.95 -8.03
CA ALA A 769 -22.52 8.59 -7.64
C ALA A 769 -23.36 9.80 -7.19
N ALA A 770 -22.73 10.90 -6.77
CA ALA A 770 -23.39 12.13 -6.35
C ALA A 770 -23.81 13.06 -7.50
N SER A 771 -23.63 12.63 -8.76
CA SER A 771 -23.84 13.45 -9.97
C SER A 771 -25.18 14.23 -9.99
N PRO A 772 -25.18 15.53 -10.33
CA PRO A 772 -26.37 16.39 -10.30
C PRO A 772 -27.46 16.05 -11.32
N SER A 773 -27.16 15.21 -12.32
CA SER A 773 -28.05 14.87 -13.45
C SER A 773 -29.19 13.90 -13.11
N THR A 774 -29.16 13.22 -11.97
CA THR A 774 -30.18 12.21 -11.60
C THR A 774 -31.43 12.78 -10.94
N ARG A 775 -31.47 14.08 -10.60
CA ARG A 775 -32.60 14.67 -9.86
C ARG A 775 -33.72 15.27 -10.72
N ASN A 776 -33.53 15.44 -12.03
CA ASN A 776 -34.49 16.13 -12.92
C ASN A 776 -35.23 15.20 -13.90
N GLN A 777 -35.10 13.87 -13.77
CA GLN A 777 -35.78 12.89 -14.62
C GLN A 777 -36.58 11.83 -13.83
N GLU A 778 -36.82 12.05 -12.54
CA GLU A 778 -37.73 11.25 -11.71
C GLU A 778 -38.90 12.07 -11.18
#